data_AF-A0A0V0US38-F1
#
_entry.id   AF-A0A0V0US38-F1
#
_cell.length_a   1.000
_cell.length_b   1.000
_cell.length_c   1.000
_cell.angle_alpha   90.00
_cell.angle_beta   90.00
_cell.angle_gamma   90.00
#
_symmetry.space_group_name_H-M   'P 1'
#
loop_
_entity.id
_entity.type
_entity.pdbx_description
1 polymer ?
#
loop_
_entity_poly.entity_id
_entity_poly.type
_entity_poly.pdbx_seq_one_letter_code
_entity_poly.pdbx_strand_id
1 'polypeptide(L)'
;LYKAPAQNTGKALIAGAVQNWQAYPQVTGLINHSFGKAVQHVVAVDANNKFIAYSNVPPDIPKVKTKSNSKGVLMMNPGVADEASWIVHTIPGFPKALRGYVFPPAEIQKGHLLICLTIKESQIDPIAKTLRIATPLIYHSDIPDTQMNSRPNLKKLVDGESRFVPPLTVSQEISTESAQGLKVTIYSKGEKSRYEMYKRILVKQLKSTIKVWTTRDNILKSDCRKVGRNIKLITSPISVNGDASTLENDVSQWLVSEAGNKFCAIDKPYQKSQAKEPAMAVCIDDVTVFTLSDAENFASASSVPFHRFIAFSNIKMTIVYKAPGQPNGKIIFATAAVSWNDGAQALSSDNGHSFATALQHVVRDNGNIKFLAYNNAPPGVANVKTKSNSKGVIILATNADSAAWIVHTVPGFPAAKTGYSWPVAENARGHLLICLTILESQINAIAASLLLVQPLIHYNDIPKAETAAMPYFNKLAEGKISTLPPFTSRQTIRTQSGAAPVTVHIYSKSESSKYEIFKKVIVKVLKKTIKVWSRRDSKLKGDCRGSQRHIRLIKSPAAINGHNTNLESDITNWAVSDPGNIFCHIDKPYFKNQTREPAMARILKHQNVRIEMVLITAIVYKAPGQDNGKIILATAAGAWNDGAQALSSDNGHSFATALQHVVRDNGNIKFLAYNNAPPGVANVKTKSNSKGVIILATNADSAAWIVHTVPGFPAAKTGYTYAQSKAFFRAILYKAPAQNTGKALIVGGANWQVYPAITGLVDHSFGRAIEHVVSFNANNKFIAYSNVPPDLPKVKTKSNSKGVLMMDPGATDAAAWIVHTVPGFPKALRGYVFPPAEIQKGHLLICLTIKESQIDPIAKTLRIATPLIYHSDIPDTQMNSRPNLKKLVDGESRFVPPLTVSQEISTESAQGLKVTIYSKGEKSRYEMYKRILVKQLKSTIKVWTTRDNILKSDCRKVGRNIKLITSPISVNGDASTLENDVSQWLVSEAGNKFCAIDKPYHKSQAIEPAMAVCIDDTTIFTRFNEIAFKIKIPLYNFNKIKHFPSNNKELLLFLLRLCHRSLLRRGKISVRHNQTKRLFFE
;
A
#
# COMPACT_ATOMS: atom_id res chain seq x y z
N LEU A 1 -3.27 36.17 9.53
CA LEU A 1 -2.35 36.64 10.59
C LEU A 1 -2.53 35.78 11.82
N TYR A 2 -1.43 35.31 12.39
CA TYR A 2 -1.40 34.62 13.67
C TYR A 2 -0.54 35.42 14.64
N LYS A 3 -1.07 35.76 15.81
CA LYS A 3 -0.34 36.39 16.91
C LYS A 3 -0.05 35.31 17.94
N ALA A 4 1.21 35.06 18.25
CA ALA A 4 1.56 34.10 19.29
C ALA A 4 1.32 34.68 20.71
N PRO A 5 1.17 33.81 21.72
CA PRO A 5 1.11 34.20 23.13
C PRO A 5 2.33 35.03 23.54
N ALA A 6 2.10 36.04 24.38
CA ALA A 6 3.14 36.94 24.91
C ALA A 6 3.97 37.71 23.85
N GLN A 7 3.52 37.76 22.59
CA GLN A 7 4.16 38.53 21.52
C GLN A 7 3.32 39.75 21.13
N ASN A 8 3.95 40.91 20.93
CA ASN A 8 3.29 42.10 20.39
C ASN A 8 3.28 42.13 18.86
N THR A 9 4.13 41.33 18.23
CA THR A 9 4.21 41.11 16.78
C THR A 9 3.41 39.88 16.37
N GLY A 10 3.17 39.73 15.06
CA GLY A 10 2.52 38.53 14.52
C GLY A 10 3.34 37.87 13.43
N LYS A 11 2.77 36.81 12.87
CA LYS A 11 3.20 36.23 11.60
C LYS A 11 2.04 36.30 10.62
N ALA A 12 2.29 36.67 9.37
CA ALA A 12 1.23 36.79 8.37
C ALA A 12 1.53 35.95 7.12
N LEU A 13 0.44 35.51 6.50
CA LEU A 13 0.40 35.05 5.12
C LEU A 13 -0.37 36.11 4.34
N ILE A 14 0.28 36.68 3.33
CA ILE A 14 -0.27 37.75 2.49
C ILE A 14 -0.28 37.22 1.06
N ALA A 15 -1.43 37.36 0.38
CA ALA A 15 -1.56 36.95 -1.01
C ALA A 15 -0.55 37.71 -1.90
N GLY A 16 0.20 36.99 -2.74
CA GLY A 16 1.22 37.56 -3.63
C GLY A 16 2.64 37.69 -3.04
N ALA A 17 2.85 37.42 -1.74
CA ALA A 17 4.16 37.48 -1.09
C ALA A 17 4.86 36.09 -1.02
N VAL A 18 6.18 36.07 -0.77
CA VAL A 18 7.04 34.87 -0.67
C VAL A 18 6.38 33.77 0.17
N GLN A 19 6.47 32.51 -0.30
CA GLN A 19 5.79 31.31 0.22
C GLN A 19 6.19 30.87 1.65
N ASN A 20 6.13 31.75 2.67
CA ASN A 20 6.35 31.43 4.09
C ASN A 20 5.60 32.39 5.02
N TRP A 21 5.42 32.00 6.30
CA TRP A 21 4.95 32.90 7.36
C TRP A 21 5.93 34.06 7.53
N GLN A 22 5.53 35.27 7.19
CA GLN A 22 6.39 36.44 7.28
C GLN A 22 6.26 37.09 8.66
N ALA A 23 7.36 37.63 9.19
CA ALA A 23 7.29 38.50 10.34
C ALA A 23 6.32 39.65 10.04
N TYR A 24 5.39 39.88 10.95
CA TYR A 24 4.37 40.90 10.81
C TYR A 24 4.58 41.94 11.91
N PRO A 25 4.50 43.24 11.60
CA PRO A 25 4.75 44.31 12.55
C PRO A 25 3.85 44.25 13.79
N GLN A 26 4.15 45.08 14.80
CA GLN A 26 3.40 45.07 16.06
C GLN A 26 1.90 45.26 15.82
N VAL A 27 1.12 44.26 16.23
CA VAL A 27 -0.34 44.21 16.06
C VAL A 27 -1.08 44.91 17.19
N THR A 28 -0.35 45.48 18.16
CA THR A 28 -0.91 46.19 19.31
C THR A 28 -1.11 47.68 19.06
N GLY A 29 -0.54 48.23 17.98
CA GLY A 29 -0.72 49.62 17.56
C GLY A 29 -1.41 49.73 16.20
N LEU A 30 -2.00 50.89 15.88
CA LEU A 30 -2.77 51.10 14.65
C LEU A 30 -1.91 51.15 13.37
N ILE A 31 -0.67 51.64 13.49
CA ILE A 31 0.18 52.04 12.37
C ILE A 31 1.15 50.90 12.01
N ASN A 32 1.65 50.88 10.78
CA ASN A 32 2.65 49.95 10.25
C ASN A 32 2.17 48.52 9.95
N HIS A 33 0.86 48.25 9.96
CA HIS A 33 0.37 46.93 9.56
C HIS A 33 -1.00 46.94 8.86
N SER A 34 -1.20 46.01 7.92
CA SER A 34 -2.41 45.95 7.08
C SER A 34 -3.73 45.74 7.83
N PHE A 35 -3.74 45.02 8.96
CA PHE A 35 -4.95 44.89 9.78
C PHE A 35 -5.34 46.20 10.46
N GLY A 36 -4.37 47.00 10.91
CA GLY A 36 -4.60 48.30 11.54
C GLY A 36 -5.17 49.28 10.51
N LYS A 37 -4.57 49.29 9.31
CA LYS A 37 -5.10 50.03 8.15
C LYS A 37 -6.52 49.59 7.79
N ALA A 38 -6.79 48.27 7.72
CA ALA A 38 -8.11 47.76 7.37
C ALA A 38 -9.21 48.13 8.37
N VAL A 39 -8.87 48.25 9.67
CA VAL A 39 -9.83 48.67 10.71
C VAL A 39 -9.77 50.16 11.03
N GLN A 40 -8.99 50.96 10.30
CA GLN A 40 -8.82 52.39 10.59
C GLN A 40 -10.18 53.12 10.63
N HIS A 41 -11.04 52.84 9.66
CA HIS A 41 -12.40 53.38 9.55
C HIS A 41 -13.42 52.70 10.48
N VAL A 42 -13.01 51.64 11.19
CA VAL A 42 -13.82 50.98 12.22
C VAL A 42 -13.54 51.61 13.59
N VAL A 43 -12.31 52.09 13.80
CA VAL A 43 -11.87 52.66 15.09
C VAL A 43 -11.98 54.19 15.15
N ALA A 44 -12.18 54.86 14.01
CA ALA A 44 -12.42 56.29 13.91
C ALA A 44 -13.56 56.54 12.93
N VAL A 45 -14.25 57.69 13.09
CA VAL A 45 -15.36 58.08 12.21
C VAL A 45 -14.85 58.32 10.80
N ASP A 46 -15.53 57.75 9.82
CA ASP A 46 -15.29 57.96 8.39
C ASP A 46 -16.62 58.23 7.68
N ALA A 47 -16.63 59.28 6.85
CA ALA A 47 -17.85 59.70 6.17
C ALA A 47 -18.30 58.69 5.09
N ASN A 48 -17.37 57.96 4.48
CA ASN A 48 -17.63 57.13 3.31
C ASN A 48 -17.79 55.66 3.69
N ASN A 49 -16.93 55.12 4.53
CA ASN A 49 -16.95 53.72 4.93
C ASN A 49 -18.06 53.44 5.96
N LYS A 50 -18.68 52.27 5.83
CA LYS A 50 -19.76 51.78 6.71
C LYS A 50 -19.49 50.32 7.08
N PHE A 51 -19.83 49.91 8.29
CA PHE A 51 -19.52 48.58 8.78
C PHE A 51 -20.52 48.02 9.79
N ILE A 52 -20.48 46.71 9.93
CA ILE A 52 -21.13 45.95 10.99
C ILE A 52 -20.05 45.28 11.81
N ALA A 53 -20.07 45.48 13.12
CA ALA A 53 -19.18 44.80 14.05
C ALA A 53 -19.96 43.82 14.93
N TYR A 54 -19.44 42.60 15.05
CA TYR A 54 -20.09 41.52 15.78
C TYR A 54 -19.11 40.77 16.68
N SER A 55 -19.55 40.40 17.87
CA SER A 55 -18.72 39.67 18.85
C SER A 55 -19.56 39.11 19.97
N ASN A 56 -19.17 37.95 20.51
CA ASN A 56 -19.75 37.42 21.75
C ASN A 56 -19.16 38.03 23.03
N VAL A 57 -18.04 38.74 22.90
CA VAL A 57 -17.42 39.53 23.97
C VAL A 57 -17.08 40.90 23.35
N PRO A 58 -18.09 41.75 23.11
CA PRO A 58 -17.85 43.09 22.59
C PRO A 58 -17.10 43.96 23.62
N PRO A 59 -16.31 44.94 23.18
CA PRO A 59 -15.62 45.85 24.09
C PRO A 59 -16.60 46.66 24.96
N ASP A 60 -16.27 46.78 26.25
CA ASP A 60 -16.96 47.62 27.23
C ASP A 60 -18.44 47.27 27.50
N ILE A 61 -18.91 46.08 27.08
CA ILE A 61 -20.26 45.57 27.41
C ILE A 61 -20.13 44.27 28.23
N PRO A 62 -20.28 44.33 29.57
CA PRO A 62 -20.21 43.16 30.43
C PRO A 62 -21.44 42.24 30.24
N LYS A 63 -21.21 40.91 30.27
CA LYS A 63 -22.25 39.87 30.45
C LYS A 63 -23.29 39.72 29.31
N VAL A 64 -22.90 39.81 28.04
CA VAL A 64 -23.82 39.49 26.94
C VAL A 64 -24.10 37.98 26.86
N LYS A 65 -25.38 37.59 26.94
CA LYS A 65 -25.82 36.19 26.76
C LYS A 65 -26.03 35.89 25.28
N THR A 66 -24.95 35.61 24.54
CA THR A 66 -25.05 34.96 23.22
C THR A 66 -24.43 33.56 23.24
N LYS A 67 -25.01 32.65 22.47
CA LYS A 67 -24.48 31.29 22.28
C LYS A 67 -23.51 31.20 21.10
N SER A 68 -23.37 32.25 20.29
CA SER A 68 -22.37 32.31 19.23
C SER A 68 -21.00 32.66 19.80
N ASN A 69 -19.93 32.22 19.16
CA ASN A 69 -18.56 32.65 19.50
C ASN A 69 -17.93 33.51 18.40
N SER A 70 -18.65 33.69 17.28
CA SER A 70 -18.21 34.43 16.10
C SER A 70 -17.88 35.87 16.46
N LYS A 71 -16.74 36.36 15.96
CA LYS A 71 -16.31 37.76 16.06
C LYS A 71 -15.74 38.25 14.73
N GLY A 72 -15.95 39.51 14.42
CA GLY A 72 -15.48 40.09 13.19
C GLY A 72 -16.12 41.42 12.84
N VAL A 73 -15.73 41.92 11.67
CA VAL A 73 -16.23 43.17 11.11
C VAL A 73 -16.46 42.99 9.61
N LEU A 74 -17.64 43.36 9.13
CA LEU A 74 -17.98 43.40 7.71
C LEU A 74 -18.09 44.87 7.30
N MET A 75 -17.27 45.29 6.34
CA MET A 75 -17.07 46.70 5.95
C MET A 75 -17.38 46.88 4.47
N MET A 76 -17.88 48.05 4.11
CA MET A 76 -18.14 48.46 2.73
C MET A 76 -18.00 49.98 2.56
N ASN A 77 -17.66 50.42 1.36
CA ASN A 77 -17.85 51.81 0.93
C ASN A 77 -19.07 51.87 -0.01
N PRO A 78 -20.20 52.45 0.41
CA PRO A 78 -21.40 52.56 -0.43
C PRO A 78 -21.21 53.42 -1.69
N GLY A 79 -20.18 54.28 -1.72
CA GLY A 79 -19.89 55.18 -2.83
C GLY A 79 -18.96 54.61 -3.90
N VAL A 80 -18.34 53.46 -3.66
CA VAL A 80 -17.34 52.85 -4.56
C VAL A 80 -17.68 51.39 -4.80
N ALA A 81 -17.90 51.02 -6.06
CA ALA A 81 -18.25 49.65 -6.43
C ALA A 81 -17.13 48.67 -6.05
N ASP A 82 -17.53 47.51 -5.49
CA ASP A 82 -16.64 46.41 -5.09
C ASP A 82 -15.57 46.76 -4.03
N GLU A 83 -15.71 47.89 -3.32
CA GLU A 83 -14.87 48.22 -2.16
C GLU A 83 -15.51 47.68 -0.86
N ALA A 84 -15.30 46.38 -0.60
CA ALA A 84 -15.75 45.74 0.62
C ALA A 84 -14.72 44.77 1.22
N SER A 85 -14.78 44.61 2.54
CA SER A 85 -13.82 43.78 3.28
C SER A 85 -14.48 43.07 4.46
N TRP A 86 -14.04 41.86 4.74
CA TRP A 86 -14.52 41.06 5.86
C TRP A 86 -13.36 40.56 6.73
N ILE A 87 -13.41 40.89 8.01
CA ILE A 87 -12.45 40.45 9.02
C ILE A 87 -13.12 39.45 9.96
N VAL A 88 -12.46 38.33 10.18
CA VAL A 88 -12.83 37.32 11.19
C VAL A 88 -11.68 37.16 12.17
N HIS A 89 -11.95 37.20 13.47
CA HIS A 89 -10.91 37.11 14.50
C HIS A 89 -11.35 36.35 15.75
N THR A 90 -10.37 36.03 16.60
CA THR A 90 -10.60 35.31 17.87
C THR A 90 -10.54 36.21 19.11
N ILE A 91 -10.10 37.48 18.95
CA ILE A 91 -9.81 38.40 20.05
C ILE A 91 -11.11 38.90 20.73
N PRO A 92 -11.34 38.64 22.03
CA PRO A 92 -12.44 39.23 22.79
C PRO A 92 -12.16 40.71 23.09
N GLY A 93 -13.19 41.55 23.16
CA GLY A 93 -13.05 42.97 23.46
C GLY A 93 -12.46 43.82 22.33
N PHE A 94 -12.43 43.30 21.10
CA PHE A 94 -11.88 43.96 19.91
C PHE A 94 -12.84 43.85 18.71
N PRO A 95 -12.86 44.82 17.78
CA PRO A 95 -12.33 46.18 17.90
C PRO A 95 -13.25 47.11 18.70
N LYS A 96 -12.73 48.25 19.18
CA LYS A 96 -13.56 49.31 19.76
C LYS A 96 -14.14 50.18 18.65
N ALA A 97 -15.37 49.88 18.24
CA ALA A 97 -16.07 50.66 17.21
C ALA A 97 -16.07 52.15 17.55
N LEU A 98 -15.51 52.96 16.64
CA LEU A 98 -15.38 54.42 16.66
C LEU A 98 -14.67 55.01 17.90
N ARG A 99 -13.90 54.21 18.64
CA ARG A 99 -13.31 54.61 19.94
C ARG A 99 -11.81 54.33 20.03
N GLY A 100 -11.12 54.46 18.90
CA GLY A 100 -9.68 54.27 18.79
C GLY A 100 -9.24 52.81 18.75
N TYR A 101 -8.01 52.61 18.27
CA TYR A 101 -7.41 51.28 18.19
C TYR A 101 -6.87 50.87 19.56
N VAL A 102 -7.49 49.86 20.17
CA VAL A 102 -7.02 49.29 21.44
C VAL A 102 -6.99 47.78 21.32
N PHE A 103 -5.79 47.20 21.34
CA PHE A 103 -5.62 45.77 21.51
C PHE A 103 -5.74 45.44 23.02
N PRO A 104 -6.66 44.55 23.43
CA PRO A 104 -6.89 44.28 24.85
C PRO A 104 -5.63 43.74 25.55
N PRO A 105 -5.15 44.36 26.65
CA PRO A 105 -3.89 43.97 27.30
C PRO A 105 -3.84 42.50 27.76
N ALA A 106 -4.96 41.98 28.29
CA ALA A 106 -5.07 40.59 28.73
C ALA A 106 -4.92 39.57 27.58
N GLU A 107 -5.20 40.00 26.35
CA GLU A 107 -5.15 39.16 25.15
C GLU A 107 -3.77 39.19 24.48
N ILE A 108 -2.85 40.06 24.93
CA ILE A 108 -1.43 40.00 24.54
C ILE A 108 -0.80 38.69 24.99
N GLN A 109 -1.20 38.18 26.17
CA GLN A 109 -0.69 36.93 26.72
C GLN A 109 -1.24 35.68 26.01
N LYS A 110 -2.15 35.84 25.03
CA LYS A 110 -2.80 34.73 24.34
C LYS A 110 -2.51 34.70 22.83
N GLY A 111 -2.60 33.50 22.28
CA GLY A 111 -2.53 33.23 20.85
C GLY A 111 -3.85 33.57 20.16
N HIS A 112 -3.78 34.23 19.01
CA HIS A 112 -4.96 34.67 18.25
C HIS A 112 -4.78 34.52 16.75
N LEU A 113 -5.89 34.25 16.06
CA LEU A 113 -5.99 34.18 14.61
C LEU A 113 -6.86 35.33 14.09
N LEU A 114 -6.40 35.96 13.01
CA LEU A 114 -7.15 36.96 12.25
C LEU A 114 -7.08 36.64 10.75
N ILE A 115 -8.22 36.73 10.09
CA ILE A 115 -8.38 36.61 8.64
C ILE A 115 -8.99 37.92 8.14
N CYS A 116 -8.41 38.48 7.08
CA CYS A 116 -8.95 39.64 6.37
C CYS A 116 -9.14 39.24 4.91
N LEU A 117 -10.33 39.47 4.36
CA LEU A 117 -10.70 39.15 2.99
C LEU A 117 -11.22 40.41 2.32
N THR A 118 -10.62 40.83 1.21
CA THR A 118 -11.26 41.78 0.29
C THR A 118 -12.31 41.02 -0.50
N ILE A 119 -13.55 41.52 -0.53
CA ILE A 119 -14.70 40.83 -1.10
C ILE A 119 -15.44 41.76 -2.06
N LYS A 120 -16.08 41.18 -3.07
CA LYS A 120 -17.00 41.93 -3.92
C LYS A 120 -18.22 42.36 -3.12
N GLU A 121 -18.81 43.49 -3.49
CA GLU A 121 -19.96 44.04 -2.80
C GLU A 121 -21.17 43.07 -2.87
N SER A 122 -21.31 42.38 -3.99
CA SER A 122 -22.28 41.28 -4.20
C SER A 122 -22.18 40.12 -3.20
N GLN A 123 -21.05 39.96 -2.50
CA GLN A 123 -20.85 38.88 -1.53
C GLN A 123 -21.33 39.24 -0.12
N ILE A 124 -21.71 40.50 0.13
CA ILE A 124 -22.13 40.98 1.46
C ILE A 124 -23.42 40.28 1.92
N ASP A 125 -24.44 40.20 1.08
CA ASP A 125 -25.71 39.54 1.44
C ASP A 125 -25.56 38.01 1.64
N PRO A 126 -24.80 37.28 0.79
CA PRO A 126 -24.40 35.89 1.07
C PRO A 126 -23.67 35.70 2.40
N ILE A 127 -22.73 36.58 2.76
CA ILE A 127 -22.04 36.53 4.06
C ILE A 127 -23.03 36.78 5.19
N ALA A 128 -23.89 37.80 5.06
CA ALA A 128 -24.91 38.13 6.06
C ALA A 128 -25.87 36.96 6.32
N LYS A 129 -26.24 36.20 5.29
CA LYS A 129 -27.04 34.97 5.44
C LYS A 129 -26.36 33.94 6.34
N THR A 130 -25.04 33.77 6.21
CA THR A 130 -24.29 32.82 7.04
C THR A 130 -24.15 33.31 8.49
N LEU A 131 -23.86 34.60 8.67
CA LEU A 131 -23.80 35.24 9.98
C LEU A 131 -25.15 35.13 10.69
N ARG A 132 -26.27 35.38 9.99
CA ARG A 132 -27.62 35.23 10.56
C ARG A 132 -27.79 33.84 11.18
N ILE A 133 -27.43 32.78 10.44
CA ILE A 133 -27.52 31.38 10.91
C ILE A 133 -26.60 31.11 12.11
N ALA A 134 -25.42 31.73 12.16
CA ALA A 134 -24.49 31.64 13.29
C ALA A 134 -24.89 32.53 14.49
N THR A 135 -25.90 33.38 14.33
CA THR A 135 -26.49 34.26 15.35
C THR A 135 -25.47 35.00 16.24
N PRO A 136 -24.46 35.69 15.68
CA PRO A 136 -23.58 36.53 16.49
C PRO A 136 -24.35 37.74 17.03
N LEU A 137 -23.85 38.32 18.11
CA LEU A 137 -24.32 39.61 18.58
C LEU A 137 -23.71 40.70 17.69
N ILE A 138 -24.56 41.48 17.03
CA ILE A 138 -24.16 42.74 16.39
C ILE A 138 -24.13 43.81 17.49
N TYR A 139 -22.98 44.48 17.68
CA TYR A 139 -22.83 45.54 18.69
C TYR A 139 -22.60 46.92 18.09
N HIS A 140 -22.39 47.00 16.78
CA HIS A 140 -22.35 48.24 16.03
C HIS A 140 -22.80 48.00 14.58
N SER A 141 -23.57 48.92 14.03
CA SER A 141 -23.94 48.98 12.62
C SER A 141 -24.26 50.43 12.27
N ASP A 142 -23.61 50.96 11.24
CA ASP A 142 -23.89 52.29 10.67
C ASP A 142 -24.32 52.19 9.19
N ILE A 143 -24.59 50.97 8.69
CA ILE A 143 -25.03 50.74 7.31
C ILE A 143 -26.35 51.49 7.04
N PRO A 144 -26.42 52.35 5.99
CA PRO A 144 -27.64 53.07 5.63
C PRO A 144 -28.79 52.14 5.22
N ASP A 145 -30.04 52.55 5.49
CA ASP A 145 -31.24 51.78 5.11
C ASP A 145 -31.31 51.49 3.61
N THR A 146 -30.85 52.41 2.76
CA THR A 146 -30.79 52.21 1.29
C THR A 146 -29.95 50.98 0.92
N GLN A 147 -28.81 50.79 1.60
CA GLN A 147 -27.95 49.62 1.42
C GLN A 147 -28.59 48.36 2.02
N MET A 148 -29.23 48.47 3.19
CA MET A 148 -29.90 47.33 3.83
C MET A 148 -31.13 46.84 3.07
N ASN A 149 -31.94 47.74 2.50
CA ASN A 149 -33.14 47.39 1.76
C ASN A 149 -32.83 46.63 0.45
N SER A 150 -31.67 46.87 -0.15
CA SER A 150 -31.18 46.09 -1.29
C SER A 150 -30.63 44.70 -0.90
N ARG A 151 -30.45 44.42 0.40
CA ARG A 151 -29.77 43.24 0.95
C ARG A 151 -30.60 42.60 2.07
N PRO A 152 -31.58 41.74 1.73
CA PRO A 152 -32.56 41.27 2.70
C PRO A 152 -31.95 40.43 3.84
N ASN A 153 -30.85 39.70 3.61
CA ASN A 153 -30.21 38.96 4.68
C ASN A 153 -29.38 39.87 5.59
N LEU A 154 -28.79 40.94 5.04
CA LEU A 154 -28.10 41.98 5.80
C LEU A 154 -29.06 42.73 6.72
N LYS A 155 -30.19 43.22 6.17
CA LYS A 155 -31.24 43.88 6.96
C LYS A 155 -31.70 43.01 8.13
N LYS A 156 -32.03 41.75 7.84
CA LYS A 156 -32.46 40.78 8.87
C LYS A 156 -31.39 40.46 9.92
N LEU A 157 -30.12 40.52 9.56
CA LEU A 157 -29.01 40.33 10.50
C LEU A 157 -28.92 41.53 11.46
N VAL A 158 -29.01 42.75 10.95
CA VAL A 158 -28.97 43.99 11.74
C VAL A 158 -30.22 44.10 12.63
N ASP A 159 -31.40 43.78 12.10
CA ASP A 159 -32.68 43.78 12.82
C ASP A 159 -32.77 42.65 13.89
N GLY A 160 -31.79 41.75 13.96
CA GLY A 160 -31.76 40.65 14.93
C GLY A 160 -32.77 39.53 14.66
N GLU A 161 -33.27 39.38 13.43
CA GLU A 161 -34.25 38.36 13.08
C GLU A 161 -33.64 36.95 13.11
N SER A 162 -34.05 36.16 14.10
CA SER A 162 -33.49 34.82 14.39
C SER A 162 -34.44 33.65 14.07
N ARG A 163 -35.62 33.92 13.49
CA ARG A 163 -36.57 32.87 13.08
C ARG A 163 -36.13 32.23 11.76
N PHE A 164 -35.60 31.01 11.83
CA PHE A 164 -35.23 30.22 10.66
C PHE A 164 -36.29 29.16 10.32
N VAL A 165 -36.79 29.20 9.09
CA VAL A 165 -37.40 28.04 8.42
C VAL A 165 -36.24 27.16 7.89
N PRO A 166 -36.30 25.82 7.97
CA PRO A 166 -35.25 24.94 7.45
C PRO A 166 -34.80 25.32 6.03
N PRO A 167 -33.50 25.20 5.70
CA PRO A 167 -32.48 24.42 6.40
C PRO A 167 -31.75 25.13 7.56
N LEU A 168 -31.49 24.40 8.65
CA LEU A 168 -30.80 24.89 9.87
C LEU A 168 -29.26 24.87 9.76
N THR A 169 -28.73 24.56 8.58
CA THR A 169 -27.31 24.59 8.24
C THR A 169 -27.15 25.13 6.84
N VAL A 170 -26.13 25.96 6.60
CA VAL A 170 -25.81 26.51 5.27
C VAL A 170 -24.35 26.25 4.92
N SER A 171 -24.09 26.05 3.64
CA SER A 171 -22.77 26.08 3.02
C SER A 171 -22.83 27.13 1.94
N GLN A 172 -22.08 28.22 2.10
CA GLN A 172 -22.06 29.33 1.15
C GLN A 172 -20.65 29.46 0.58
N GLU A 173 -20.52 29.46 -0.74
CA GLU A 173 -19.26 29.80 -1.40
C GLU A 173 -19.28 31.28 -1.78
N ILE A 174 -18.16 31.96 -1.55
CA ILE A 174 -17.88 33.33 -1.97
C ILE A 174 -16.50 33.36 -2.64
N SER A 175 -16.22 34.42 -3.40
CA SER A 175 -14.90 34.67 -3.97
C SER A 175 -14.38 36.03 -3.55
N THR A 176 -13.07 36.14 -3.30
CA THR A 176 -12.43 37.43 -3.00
C THR A 176 -12.38 38.32 -4.25
N GLU A 177 -12.28 39.61 -4.02
CA GLU A 177 -12.08 40.63 -5.05
C GLU A 177 -10.62 40.51 -5.57
N SER A 178 -10.46 39.91 -6.76
CA SER A 178 -9.21 39.83 -7.57
C SER A 178 -9.48 39.08 -8.88
N ALA A 179 -8.64 39.24 -9.91
CA ALA A 179 -8.79 38.59 -11.22
C ALA A 179 -8.83 37.05 -11.19
N GLN A 180 -8.25 36.43 -10.15
CA GLN A 180 -8.22 34.97 -9.96
C GLN A 180 -9.02 34.49 -8.73
N GLY A 181 -9.63 35.42 -7.97
CA GLY A 181 -10.54 35.21 -6.82
C GLY A 181 -10.30 33.97 -5.95
N LEU A 182 -9.77 34.15 -4.73
CA LEU A 182 -9.68 33.05 -3.77
C LEU A 182 -11.08 32.53 -3.42
N LYS A 183 -11.27 31.22 -3.54
CA LYS A 183 -12.51 30.56 -3.16
C LYS A 183 -12.58 30.37 -1.65
N VAL A 184 -13.61 30.93 -1.04
CA VAL A 184 -13.88 30.81 0.38
C VAL A 184 -15.24 30.17 0.59
N THR A 185 -15.28 29.09 1.36
CA THR A 185 -16.52 28.40 1.73
C THR A 185 -16.83 28.65 3.20
N ILE A 186 -18.01 29.19 3.48
CA ILE A 186 -18.51 29.44 4.82
C ILE A 186 -19.52 28.36 5.17
N TYR A 187 -19.25 27.64 6.24
CA TYR A 187 -20.18 26.67 6.83
C TYR A 187 -20.78 27.28 8.08
N SER A 188 -22.11 27.33 8.18
CA SER A 188 -22.79 27.83 9.38
C SER A 188 -23.90 26.88 9.81
N LYS A 189 -24.09 26.77 11.12
CA LYS A 189 -25.18 25.99 11.72
C LYS A 189 -25.89 26.80 12.78
N GLY A 190 -27.21 26.72 12.79
CA GLY A 190 -28.05 27.30 13.82
C GLY A 190 -28.15 26.39 15.04
N GLU A 191 -28.60 26.97 16.16
CA GLU A 191 -28.77 26.28 17.45
C GLU A 191 -29.64 25.02 17.33
N LYS A 192 -30.74 25.12 16.57
CA LYS A 192 -31.73 24.03 16.40
C LYS A 192 -31.21 22.84 15.56
N SER A 193 -30.08 22.96 14.87
CA SER A 193 -29.58 21.93 13.95
C SER A 193 -29.18 20.61 14.63
N ARG A 194 -28.77 20.67 15.90
CA ARG A 194 -28.19 19.53 16.68
C ARG A 194 -27.00 18.84 16.00
N TYR A 195 -26.42 19.44 14.97
CA TYR A 195 -25.25 18.88 14.27
C TYR A 195 -23.97 19.38 14.92
N GLU A 196 -23.05 18.45 15.12
CA GLU A 196 -21.69 18.73 15.58
C GLU A 196 -20.85 19.23 14.39
N MET A 197 -20.23 20.40 14.54
CA MET A 197 -19.63 21.18 13.44
C MET A 197 -18.52 20.41 12.70
N TYR A 198 -17.61 19.77 13.42
CA TYR A 198 -16.43 19.14 12.86
C TYR A 198 -16.78 17.85 12.11
N LYS A 199 -17.47 16.89 12.75
CA LYS A 199 -17.73 15.58 12.15
C LYS A 199 -18.95 15.57 11.24
N ARG A 200 -20.06 16.20 11.65
CA ARG A 200 -21.33 16.08 10.90
C ARG A 200 -21.44 17.08 9.76
N ILE A 201 -20.70 18.19 9.81
CA ILE A 201 -20.64 19.19 8.76
C ILE A 201 -19.27 19.12 8.06
N LEU A 202 -18.18 19.55 8.69
CA LEU A 202 -16.89 19.73 8.01
C LEU A 202 -16.31 18.43 7.42
N VAL A 203 -16.19 17.33 8.19
CA VAL A 203 -15.70 16.04 7.65
C VAL A 203 -16.59 15.49 6.54
N LYS A 204 -17.90 15.74 6.60
CA LYS A 204 -18.83 15.29 5.55
C LYS A 204 -18.70 16.14 4.28
N GLN A 205 -18.63 17.45 4.41
CA GLN A 205 -18.56 18.40 3.29
C GLN A 205 -17.19 18.35 2.62
N LEU A 206 -16.11 18.38 3.42
CA LEU A 206 -14.73 18.30 2.93
C LEU A 206 -14.36 16.91 2.40
N LYS A 207 -15.13 15.86 2.76
CA LYS A 207 -14.90 14.46 2.38
C LYS A 207 -13.49 13.93 2.70
N SER A 208 -12.79 14.57 3.63
CA SER A 208 -11.37 14.40 3.94
C SER A 208 -11.13 14.15 5.44
N THR A 209 -9.92 13.72 5.78
CA THR A 209 -9.46 13.69 7.19
C THR A 209 -9.00 15.08 7.56
N ILE A 210 -9.45 15.60 8.70
CA ILE A 210 -9.06 16.93 9.19
C ILE A 210 -8.07 16.80 10.35
N LYS A 211 -7.04 17.65 10.37
CA LYS A 211 -6.16 17.90 11.52
C LYS A 211 -6.66 19.18 12.20
N VAL A 212 -6.91 19.13 13.51
CA VAL A 212 -7.63 20.20 14.23
C VAL A 212 -6.80 20.74 15.39
N TRP A 213 -6.61 22.06 15.44
CA TRP A 213 -6.08 22.83 16.57
C TRP A 213 -7.23 23.51 17.28
N THR A 214 -7.50 23.10 18.51
CA THR A 214 -8.64 23.57 19.29
C THR A 214 -8.52 23.08 20.72
N THR A 215 -9.05 23.85 21.67
CA THR A 215 -9.39 23.32 22.99
C THR A 215 -10.50 22.27 22.86
N ARG A 216 -10.54 21.32 23.78
CA ARG A 216 -11.39 20.11 23.68
C ARG A 216 -11.87 19.66 25.05
N ASP A 217 -13.02 18.99 25.06
CA ASP A 217 -13.48 18.27 26.25
C ASP A 217 -12.95 16.82 26.25
N ASN A 218 -13.02 16.14 27.40
CA ASN A 218 -12.61 14.74 27.52
C ASN A 218 -13.60 13.76 26.86
N ILE A 219 -14.67 14.25 26.24
CA ILE A 219 -15.78 13.46 25.72
C ILE A 219 -15.59 13.20 24.22
N LEU A 220 -15.24 14.23 23.44
CA LEU A 220 -15.00 14.12 22.01
C LEU A 220 -13.56 13.72 21.72
N LYS A 221 -13.38 12.43 21.42
CA LYS A 221 -12.07 11.85 21.04
C LYS A 221 -11.87 11.88 19.54
N SER A 222 -10.60 11.80 19.11
CA SER A 222 -10.25 11.54 17.72
C SER A 222 -11.05 10.37 17.14
N ASP A 223 -11.60 10.53 15.95
CA ASP A 223 -12.41 9.50 15.29
C ASP A 223 -11.61 8.85 14.15
N CYS A 224 -11.41 7.53 14.21
CA CYS A 224 -10.70 6.73 13.22
C CYS A 224 -11.59 5.68 12.51
N ARG A 225 -12.93 5.78 12.65
CA ARG A 225 -13.86 4.71 12.23
C ARG A 225 -14.03 4.58 10.71
N LYS A 226 -13.79 5.64 9.93
CA LYS A 226 -13.96 5.63 8.46
C LYS A 226 -12.64 5.97 7.77
N VAL A 227 -12.10 5.02 7.00
CA VAL A 227 -10.85 5.21 6.26
C VAL A 227 -10.93 6.47 5.38
N GLY A 228 -10.07 7.45 5.63
CA GLY A 228 -9.97 8.70 4.86
C GLY A 228 -10.90 9.84 5.32
N ARG A 229 -11.79 9.65 6.29
CA ARG A 229 -12.69 10.69 6.83
C ARG A 229 -12.70 10.68 8.35
N ASN A 230 -11.59 11.14 8.92
CA ASN A 230 -11.28 11.08 10.34
C ASN A 230 -11.06 12.48 10.92
N ILE A 231 -11.11 12.58 12.25
CA ILE A 231 -10.69 13.78 12.99
C ILE A 231 -9.41 13.42 13.72
N LYS A 232 -8.31 14.11 13.37
CA LYS A 232 -7.03 14.05 14.04
C LYS A 232 -6.86 15.33 14.83
N LEU A 233 -6.47 15.21 16.08
CA LEU A 233 -6.24 16.36 16.93
C LEU A 233 -4.75 16.67 16.94
N ILE A 234 -4.40 17.94 16.78
CA ILE A 234 -3.02 18.42 16.86
C ILE A 234 -2.58 18.36 18.34
N THR A 235 -1.33 17.98 18.55
CA THR A 235 -0.72 17.91 19.88
C THR A 235 -0.14 19.28 20.23
N SER A 236 -0.41 19.76 21.44
CA SER A 236 0.25 20.94 22.02
C SER A 236 1.68 20.58 22.45
N PRO A 237 2.69 21.44 22.27
CA PRO A 237 2.65 22.78 21.65
C PRO A 237 2.77 22.76 20.11
N ILE A 238 2.42 23.89 19.48
CA ILE A 238 2.80 24.26 18.11
C ILE A 238 3.81 25.43 18.13
N SER A 239 4.43 25.73 17.01
CA SER A 239 5.38 26.83 16.78
C SER A 239 5.12 27.46 15.42
N VAL A 240 4.65 28.71 15.39
CA VAL A 240 4.38 29.45 14.17
C VAL A 240 5.60 30.25 13.74
N ASN A 241 6.40 29.67 12.84
CA ASN A 241 7.66 30.26 12.35
C ASN A 241 8.57 30.79 13.49
N GLY A 242 8.69 29.97 14.53
CA GLY A 242 9.56 30.17 15.69
C GLY A 242 8.80 30.48 16.96
N ASP A 243 7.58 31.02 16.84
CA ASP A 243 6.83 31.48 17.99
C ASP A 243 5.98 30.32 18.55
N ALA A 244 6.32 29.84 19.75
CA ALA A 244 5.64 28.71 20.38
C ALA A 244 4.26 29.10 20.95
N SER A 245 3.29 28.18 20.81
CA SER A 245 1.94 28.29 21.35
C SER A 245 1.45 26.95 21.89
N THR A 246 0.73 26.97 23.01
CA THR A 246 0.11 25.81 23.63
C THR A 246 -1.42 25.94 23.59
N LEU A 247 -2.15 24.84 23.80
CA LEU A 247 -3.62 24.90 23.88
C LEU A 247 -4.13 25.68 25.11
N GLU A 248 -3.29 25.86 26.13
CA GLU A 248 -3.61 26.59 27.36
C GLU A 248 -3.51 28.11 27.17
N ASN A 249 -2.60 28.56 26.29
CA ASN A 249 -2.37 29.98 26.03
C ASN A 249 -2.82 30.44 24.63
N ASP A 250 -3.42 29.58 23.82
CA ASP A 250 -3.96 29.92 22.50
C ASP A 250 -5.48 29.73 22.45
N VAL A 251 -6.21 30.79 22.07
CA VAL A 251 -7.67 30.77 21.95
C VAL A 251 -8.14 30.69 20.51
N SER A 252 -7.24 30.44 19.56
CA SER A 252 -7.61 30.18 18.17
C SER A 252 -8.14 28.76 17.98
N GLN A 253 -9.13 28.60 17.10
CA GLN A 253 -9.57 27.29 16.64
C GLN A 253 -9.50 27.23 15.11
N TRP A 254 -8.77 26.27 14.60
CA TRP A 254 -8.59 26.10 13.17
C TRP A 254 -8.35 24.63 12.80
N LEU A 255 -8.53 24.31 11.53
CA LEU A 255 -8.23 22.99 10.99
C LEU A 255 -7.66 23.05 9.58
N VAL A 256 -7.00 21.97 9.20
CA VAL A 256 -6.52 21.73 7.84
C VAL A 256 -6.96 20.36 7.34
N SER A 257 -7.27 20.24 6.05
CA SER A 257 -7.68 18.97 5.43
C SER A 257 -6.48 18.17 4.89
N GLU A 258 -6.27 16.91 5.30
CA GLU A 258 -5.16 16.06 4.76
C GLU A 258 -5.22 15.83 3.24
N ALA A 259 -6.39 16.03 2.65
CA ALA A 259 -6.61 16.06 1.21
C ALA A 259 -7.51 17.25 0.90
N GLY A 260 -7.10 18.12 -0.02
CA GLY A 260 -7.94 19.20 -0.56
C GLY A 260 -7.51 20.63 -0.26
N ASN A 261 -6.29 20.91 0.20
CA ASN A 261 -5.72 22.26 0.33
C ASN A 261 -6.60 23.29 1.09
N LYS A 262 -7.44 22.83 2.02
CA LYS A 262 -8.35 23.71 2.76
C LYS A 262 -7.82 23.99 4.16
N PHE A 263 -7.78 25.27 4.49
CA PHE A 263 -7.59 25.80 5.85
C PHE A 263 -8.92 26.40 6.33
N CYS A 264 -9.37 26.08 7.53
CA CYS A 264 -10.59 26.64 8.10
C CYS A 264 -10.36 27.25 9.47
N ALA A 265 -10.77 28.49 9.67
CA ALA A 265 -10.97 29.07 11.00
C ALA A 265 -12.37 28.75 11.51
N ILE A 266 -12.49 28.41 12.79
CA ILE A 266 -13.74 27.96 13.42
C ILE A 266 -13.94 28.79 14.68
N ASP A 267 -15.18 29.17 14.98
CA ASP A 267 -15.48 29.98 16.17
C ASP A 267 -15.73 29.15 17.45
N LYS A 268 -16.06 27.85 17.29
CA LYS A 268 -16.38 26.94 18.39
C LYS A 268 -15.30 25.89 18.62
N PRO A 269 -14.95 25.62 19.89
CA PRO A 269 -14.01 24.55 20.22
C PRO A 269 -14.61 23.17 19.95
N TYR A 270 -13.75 22.15 19.84
CA TYR A 270 -14.16 20.76 19.68
C TYR A 270 -14.64 20.14 21.01
N GLN A 271 -15.83 20.56 21.43
CA GLN A 271 -16.51 20.10 22.64
C GLN A 271 -17.89 19.53 22.28
N LYS A 272 -18.48 18.69 23.15
CA LYS A 272 -19.81 18.10 22.92
C LYS A 272 -20.92 19.15 23.01
N SER A 273 -20.74 20.18 23.83
CA SER A 273 -21.67 21.31 24.03
C SER A 273 -22.00 22.02 22.72
N GLN A 274 -21.01 22.26 21.85
CA GLN A 274 -21.21 22.99 20.59
C GLN A 274 -22.26 22.37 19.67
N ALA A 275 -22.60 21.07 19.79
CA ALA A 275 -23.67 20.47 18.99
C ALA A 275 -25.04 21.15 19.23
N LYS A 276 -25.24 21.76 20.40
CA LYS A 276 -26.44 22.50 20.80
C LYS A 276 -26.28 24.03 20.72
N GLU A 277 -25.19 24.52 20.14
CA GLU A 277 -24.89 25.95 20.00
C GLU A 277 -24.79 26.30 18.51
N PRO A 278 -25.00 27.56 18.10
CA PRO A 278 -24.64 27.98 16.75
C PRO A 278 -23.11 27.94 16.56
N ALA A 279 -22.65 27.72 15.32
CA ALA A 279 -21.22 27.73 14.97
C ALA A 279 -21.00 28.13 13.52
N MET A 280 -19.84 28.71 13.24
CA MET A 280 -19.38 29.11 11.93
C MET A 280 -17.95 28.65 11.68
N ALA A 281 -17.68 28.22 10.44
CA ALA A 281 -16.34 27.96 9.95
C ALA A 281 -16.13 28.64 8.60
N VAL A 282 -15.02 29.36 8.46
CA VAL A 282 -14.60 30.03 7.22
C VAL A 282 -13.42 29.27 6.65
N CYS A 283 -13.62 28.61 5.51
CA CYS A 283 -12.65 27.74 4.88
C CYS A 283 -12.10 28.36 3.60
N ILE A 284 -10.78 28.56 3.54
CA ILE A 284 -10.04 29.06 2.37
C ILE A 284 -9.50 27.87 1.60
N ASP A 285 -9.69 27.87 0.28
CA ASP A 285 -9.12 26.89 -0.64
C ASP A 285 -7.86 27.47 -1.30
N ASP A 286 -6.71 27.30 -0.64
CA ASP A 286 -5.42 27.79 -1.12
C ASP A 286 -4.29 26.86 -0.67
N VAL A 287 -3.50 26.39 -1.63
CA VAL A 287 -2.41 25.43 -1.40
C VAL A 287 -1.28 26.01 -0.54
N THR A 288 -1.00 27.31 -0.67
CA THR A 288 0.07 28.00 0.06
C THR A 288 -0.34 28.17 1.53
N VAL A 289 -1.55 28.68 1.77
CA VAL A 289 -2.11 28.80 3.12
C VAL A 289 -2.21 27.43 3.79
N PHE A 290 -2.65 26.41 3.06
CA PHE A 290 -2.71 25.05 3.56
C PHE A 290 -1.34 24.48 3.94
N THR A 291 -0.35 24.55 3.05
CA THR A 291 0.97 23.95 3.29
C THR A 291 1.69 24.61 4.45
N LEU A 292 1.61 25.94 4.57
CA LEU A 292 2.25 26.68 5.66
C LEU A 292 1.50 26.56 6.99
N SER A 293 0.22 26.21 6.96
CA SER A 293 -0.60 25.99 8.15
C SER A 293 -0.70 24.52 8.56
N ASP A 294 -0.02 23.59 7.87
CA ASP A 294 0.01 22.20 8.31
C ASP A 294 0.82 22.11 9.61
N ALA A 295 0.23 21.46 10.62
CA ALA A 295 0.80 21.28 11.96
C ALA A 295 2.21 20.67 11.98
N GLU A 296 2.59 19.99 10.90
CA GLU A 296 3.95 19.49 10.73
C GLU A 296 4.94 20.65 10.54
N ASN A 297 4.61 21.69 9.74
CA ASN A 297 5.45 22.88 9.52
C ASN A 297 5.47 23.84 10.72
N PHE A 298 4.45 23.79 11.56
CA PHE A 298 4.46 24.48 12.84
C PHE A 298 5.33 23.82 13.92
N ALA A 299 6.20 22.86 13.61
CA ALA A 299 7.06 22.22 14.62
C ALA A 299 8.56 22.48 14.39
N SER A 300 8.94 23.40 13.51
CA SER A 300 10.35 23.53 13.08
C SER A 300 10.83 24.97 12.88
N ALA A 301 11.06 25.70 13.98
CA ALA A 301 11.79 26.96 13.89
C ALA A 301 12.48 27.31 15.23
N SER A 302 13.40 26.46 15.67
CA SER A 302 14.55 26.91 16.46
C SER A 302 15.80 26.37 15.77
N SER A 303 16.47 27.21 14.99
CA SER A 303 17.83 26.92 14.54
C SER A 303 18.65 28.21 14.62
N VAL A 304 19.28 28.41 15.78
CA VAL A 304 20.47 29.25 15.92
C VAL A 304 21.62 28.52 15.19
N PRO A 305 22.48 29.21 14.41
CA PRO A 305 23.48 28.55 13.58
C PRO A 305 24.65 28.04 14.44
N PHE A 306 24.69 26.74 14.73
CA PHE A 306 25.85 26.09 15.34
C PHE A 306 26.77 25.53 14.24
N HIS A 307 27.88 26.22 14.00
CA HIS A 307 28.80 25.95 12.88
C HIS A 307 30.02 25.07 13.22
N ARG A 308 30.17 24.48 14.42
CA ARG A 308 31.51 23.93 14.79
C ARG A 308 31.67 22.68 15.67
N PHE A 309 30.64 21.95 16.08
CA PHE A 309 30.83 20.92 17.14
C PHE A 309 30.75 19.45 16.72
N ILE A 310 30.43 19.16 15.46
CA ILE A 310 30.76 17.88 14.82
C ILE A 310 31.34 18.33 13.47
N ALA A 311 32.46 17.77 13.00
CA ALA A 311 33.12 18.17 11.75
C ALA A 311 32.34 17.79 10.47
N PHE A 312 31.03 17.99 10.51
CA PHE A 312 30.11 18.10 9.39
C PHE A 312 29.64 19.54 9.31
N SER A 313 30.56 20.44 8.97
CA SER A 313 30.28 21.87 8.81
C SER A 313 29.12 22.16 7.85
N ASN A 314 28.73 21.20 6.97
CA ASN A 314 27.64 21.37 6.00
C ASN A 314 26.73 20.15 5.79
N ILE A 315 26.86 19.08 6.58
CA ILE A 315 26.18 17.80 6.31
C ILE A 315 25.14 17.49 7.39
N LYS A 316 23.86 17.67 7.07
CA LYS A 316 22.71 17.53 8.01
C LYS A 316 22.08 16.13 8.02
N MET A 317 22.34 15.34 6.98
CA MET A 317 22.02 13.92 6.89
C MET A 317 23.04 13.22 5.99
N THR A 318 23.44 12.01 6.38
CA THR A 318 24.32 11.14 5.60
C THR A 318 23.82 9.70 5.66
N ILE A 319 23.88 9.00 4.54
CA ILE A 319 23.68 7.56 4.46
C ILE A 319 24.94 6.94 3.85
N VAL A 320 25.46 5.91 4.51
CA VAL A 320 26.59 5.10 4.03
C VAL A 320 26.13 3.67 3.83
N TYR A 321 26.43 3.10 2.67
CA TYR A 321 26.22 1.69 2.37
C TYR A 321 27.55 1.01 2.07
N LYS A 322 27.95 0.08 2.94
CA LYS A 322 29.10 -0.80 2.73
C LYS A 322 28.61 -2.09 2.08
N ALA A 323 29.16 -2.45 0.93
CA ALA A 323 28.88 -3.76 0.33
C ALA A 323 29.68 -4.89 1.01
N PRO A 324 29.22 -6.14 0.90
CA PRO A 324 30.01 -7.32 1.29
C PRO A 324 31.39 -7.30 0.63
N GLY A 325 32.45 -7.52 1.42
CA GLY A 325 33.84 -7.58 0.93
C GLY A 325 34.46 -6.25 0.53
N GLN A 326 33.70 -5.15 0.52
CA GLN A 326 34.23 -3.83 0.18
C GLN A 326 34.70 -3.10 1.45
N PRO A 327 35.96 -2.62 1.51
CA PRO A 327 36.47 -1.87 2.66
C PRO A 327 35.88 -0.46 2.73
N ASN A 328 35.66 0.16 1.56
CA ASN A 328 35.07 1.49 1.45
C ASN A 328 33.53 1.37 1.35
N GLY A 329 32.82 2.37 1.87
CA GLY A 329 31.37 2.50 1.71
C GLY A 329 31.02 3.46 0.59
N LYS A 330 29.87 3.27 -0.06
CA LYS A 330 29.25 4.33 -0.88
C LYS A 330 28.51 5.30 0.04
N ILE A 331 28.67 6.59 -0.19
CA ILE A 331 28.12 7.66 0.64
C ILE A 331 27.19 8.56 -0.17
N ILE A 332 26.08 8.98 0.45
CA ILE A 332 25.19 9.99 -0.09
C ILE A 332 24.88 11.03 0.99
N PHE A 333 24.92 12.30 0.59
CA PHE A 333 24.66 13.45 1.44
C PHE A 333 23.31 14.09 1.11
N ALA A 334 22.75 14.85 2.06
CA ALA A 334 21.56 15.65 1.80
C ALA A 334 21.82 16.82 0.83
N THR A 335 23.03 17.36 0.85
CA THR A 335 23.46 18.57 0.13
C THR A 335 24.41 18.19 -1.02
N ALA A 336 23.94 18.39 -2.26
CA ALA A 336 24.65 18.29 -3.54
C ALA A 336 24.99 16.89 -4.14
N ALA A 337 24.72 16.79 -5.44
CA ALA A 337 24.95 15.70 -6.40
C ALA A 337 24.11 14.40 -6.25
N VAL A 338 23.55 13.96 -7.38
CA VAL A 338 22.50 12.93 -7.53
C VAL A 338 23.05 11.48 -7.45
N SER A 339 24.27 11.31 -6.97
CA SER A 339 25.02 10.04 -7.07
C SER A 339 25.57 9.55 -5.73
N TRP A 340 25.58 8.23 -5.57
CA TRP A 340 26.34 7.55 -4.53
C TRP A 340 27.82 7.71 -4.81
N ASN A 341 28.56 8.42 -3.96
CA ASN A 341 29.98 8.65 -4.15
C ASN A 341 30.80 7.60 -3.38
N ASP A 342 32.03 7.37 -3.80
CA ASP A 342 32.96 6.58 -3.00
C ASP A 342 33.31 7.30 -1.70
N GLY A 343 33.26 6.56 -0.59
CA GLY A 343 33.80 7.02 0.68
C GLY A 343 35.31 7.20 0.54
N ALA A 344 35.82 8.31 1.10
CA ALA A 344 37.22 8.67 0.97
C ALA A 344 38.20 7.67 1.59
N GLN A 345 37.76 6.91 2.60
CA GLN A 345 38.56 5.90 3.29
C GLN A 345 37.73 4.68 3.69
N ALA A 346 38.42 3.59 4.01
CA ALA A 346 37.81 2.35 4.50
C ALA A 346 37.13 2.57 5.85
N LEU A 347 36.00 1.90 6.09
CA LEU A 347 35.28 1.99 7.37
C LEU A 347 36.05 1.41 8.56
N SER A 348 37.15 0.68 8.31
CA SER A 348 38.06 0.22 9.35
C SER A 348 39.07 1.28 9.80
N SER A 349 39.21 2.39 9.06
CA SER A 349 40.11 3.49 9.42
C SER A 349 39.50 4.36 10.53
N ASP A 350 40.28 4.75 11.53
CA ASP A 350 39.85 5.70 12.56
C ASP A 350 39.72 7.15 12.01
N ASN A 351 40.26 7.42 10.82
CA ASN A 351 40.24 8.76 10.23
C ASN A 351 39.86 8.75 8.75
N GLY A 352 39.47 9.92 8.23
CA GLY A 352 39.25 10.15 6.80
C GLY A 352 37.91 9.65 6.26
N HIS A 353 36.98 9.24 7.12
CA HIS A 353 35.58 9.03 6.73
C HIS A 353 34.60 9.66 7.72
N SER A 354 33.40 9.97 7.21
CA SER A 354 32.33 10.66 7.93
C SER A 354 31.96 9.96 9.24
N PHE A 355 31.87 8.64 9.22
CA PHE A 355 31.35 7.92 10.37
C PHE A 355 32.29 7.83 11.59
N ALA A 356 33.61 7.71 11.39
CA ALA A 356 34.58 7.79 12.49
C ALA A 356 34.56 9.20 13.11
N THR A 357 34.44 10.22 12.25
CA THR A 357 34.25 11.62 12.68
C THR A 357 32.97 11.80 13.52
N ALA A 358 31.85 11.20 13.10
CA ALA A 358 30.58 11.26 13.82
C ALA A 358 30.63 10.61 15.21
N LEU A 359 31.51 9.62 15.37
CA LEU A 359 31.66 8.83 16.59
C LEU A 359 32.91 9.19 17.39
N GLN A 360 33.68 10.18 16.96
CA GLN A 360 34.94 10.57 17.59
C GLN A 360 34.76 10.79 19.11
N HIS A 361 33.66 11.44 19.51
CA HIS A 361 33.32 11.72 20.91
C HIS A 361 32.43 10.67 21.59
N VAL A 362 32.16 9.56 20.90
CA VAL A 362 31.53 8.34 21.44
C VAL A 362 32.60 7.31 21.80
N VAL A 363 33.66 7.24 21.01
CA VAL A 363 34.77 6.29 21.18
C VAL A 363 35.97 6.87 21.92
N ARG A 364 36.06 8.21 22.04
CA ARG A 364 37.03 8.94 22.87
C ARG A 364 36.29 9.87 23.83
N ASP A 365 36.91 10.18 24.95
CA ASP A 365 36.30 11.06 25.96
C ASP A 365 36.21 12.52 25.49
N ASN A 366 35.07 13.16 25.81
CA ASN A 366 34.83 14.59 25.66
C ASN A 366 33.92 15.06 26.79
N GLY A 367 34.31 16.13 27.49
CA GLY A 367 33.56 16.67 28.64
C GLY A 367 32.14 17.11 28.31
N ASN A 368 31.93 17.66 27.11
CA ASN A 368 30.69 18.32 26.69
C ASN A 368 29.75 17.44 25.86
N ILE A 369 30.17 16.21 25.53
CA ILE A 369 29.38 15.27 24.73
C ILE A 369 28.98 14.11 25.60
N LYS A 370 27.67 13.80 25.59
CA LYS A 370 27.09 12.66 26.30
C LYS A 370 26.28 11.84 25.31
N PHE A 371 26.16 10.54 25.55
CA PHE A 371 25.48 9.66 24.63
C PHE A 371 24.86 8.43 25.30
N LEU A 372 23.88 7.88 24.60
CA LEU A 372 23.25 6.61 24.88
C LEU A 372 23.44 5.69 23.67
N ALA A 373 24.09 4.55 23.88
CA ALA A 373 24.34 3.55 22.85
C ALA A 373 23.48 2.30 23.09
N TYR A 374 22.88 1.81 22.00
CA TYR A 374 22.02 0.63 22.03
C TYR A 374 22.36 -0.35 20.92
N ASN A 375 22.40 -1.63 21.22
CA ASN A 375 22.76 -2.68 20.26
C ASN A 375 22.28 -4.05 20.76
N ASN A 376 21.69 -4.86 19.88
CA ASN A 376 21.29 -6.23 20.21
C ASN A 376 22.44 -7.26 20.22
N ALA A 377 23.63 -6.85 19.77
CA ALA A 377 24.89 -7.58 19.87
C ALA A 377 25.99 -6.55 20.21
N PRO A 378 26.05 -6.04 21.45
CA PRO A 378 27.00 -4.99 21.82
C PRO A 378 28.44 -5.54 21.85
N PRO A 379 29.45 -4.67 21.66
CA PRO A 379 30.86 -5.07 21.76
C PRO A 379 31.17 -5.69 23.12
N GLY A 380 31.96 -6.77 23.12
CA GLY A 380 32.42 -7.44 24.34
C GLY A 380 31.40 -8.30 25.09
N VAL A 381 30.13 -8.37 24.65
CA VAL A 381 29.09 -9.18 25.34
C VAL A 381 28.57 -10.28 24.42
N ALA A 382 28.92 -11.54 24.75
CA ALA A 382 28.43 -12.71 24.03
C ALA A 382 27.02 -13.15 24.51
N ASN A 383 26.30 -13.88 23.66
CA ASN A 383 25.06 -14.59 24.00
C ASN A 383 23.87 -13.75 24.49
N VAL A 384 23.86 -12.44 24.23
CA VAL A 384 22.70 -11.59 24.54
C VAL A 384 21.49 -12.00 23.70
N LYS A 385 20.42 -12.46 24.36
CA LYS A 385 19.14 -12.78 23.71
C LYS A 385 18.19 -11.59 23.81
N THR A 386 18.07 -10.81 22.75
CA THR A 386 17.03 -9.79 22.63
C THR A 386 16.11 -10.07 21.43
N LYS A 387 14.85 -9.63 21.53
CA LYS A 387 13.92 -9.68 20.40
C LYS A 387 14.06 -8.46 19.48
N SER A 388 14.83 -7.44 19.87
CA SER A 388 15.07 -6.23 19.07
C SER A 388 16.25 -6.43 18.13
N ASN A 389 16.19 -5.80 16.95
CA ASN A 389 17.35 -5.74 16.03
C ASN A 389 17.90 -4.31 15.92
N SER A 390 17.31 -3.35 16.64
CA SER A 390 17.70 -1.95 16.56
C SER A 390 19.09 -1.73 17.17
N LYS A 391 19.94 -1.00 16.44
CA LYS A 391 21.26 -0.54 16.89
C LYS A 391 21.45 0.95 16.57
N GLY A 392 22.22 1.65 17.38
CA GLY A 392 22.48 3.07 17.18
C GLY A 392 23.01 3.79 18.41
N VAL A 393 23.21 5.09 18.24
CA VAL A 393 23.72 6.01 19.26
C VAL A 393 22.90 7.29 19.22
N ILE A 394 22.46 7.77 20.38
CA ILE A 394 21.93 9.13 20.57
C ILE A 394 23.05 9.92 21.22
N ILE A 395 23.49 10.99 20.59
CA ILE A 395 24.55 11.88 21.07
C ILE A 395 23.92 13.23 21.36
N LEU A 396 24.24 13.86 22.49
CA LEU A 396 23.85 15.22 22.82
C LEU A 396 25.06 16.04 23.24
N ALA A 397 24.99 17.33 22.99
CA ALA A 397 25.90 18.32 23.55
C ALA A 397 25.25 18.94 24.80
N THR A 398 25.95 18.97 25.92
CA THR A 398 25.41 19.53 27.20
C THR A 398 25.45 21.06 27.25
N ASN A 399 25.99 21.71 26.22
CA ASN A 399 26.14 23.16 26.15
C ASN A 399 25.41 23.79 24.95
N ALA A 400 24.57 23.03 24.24
CA ALA A 400 23.84 23.51 23.07
C ALA A 400 22.57 22.66 22.80
N ASP A 401 21.50 23.27 22.28
CA ASP A 401 20.30 22.54 21.80
C ASP A 401 20.60 21.82 20.47
N SER A 402 21.43 20.78 20.55
CA SER A 402 21.91 20.02 19.42
C SER A 402 22.19 18.58 19.81
N ALA A 403 21.66 17.66 19.00
CA ALA A 403 21.84 16.24 19.16
C ALA A 403 22.09 15.56 17.81
N ALA A 404 22.61 14.34 17.86
CA ALA A 404 22.73 13.48 16.69
C ALA A 404 22.11 12.11 16.99
N TRP A 405 21.43 11.56 15.98
CA TRP A 405 20.96 10.19 16.03
C TRP A 405 21.61 9.37 14.92
N ILE A 406 22.42 8.41 15.36
CA ILE A 406 23.11 7.47 14.50
C ILE A 406 22.39 6.13 14.54
N VAL A 407 22.12 5.55 13.37
CA VAL A 407 21.52 4.23 13.20
C VAL A 407 22.45 3.38 12.34
N HIS A 408 22.73 2.14 12.75
CA HIS A 408 23.59 1.24 11.98
C HIS A 408 23.11 -0.22 12.05
N THR A 409 23.68 -1.08 11.21
CA THR A 409 23.43 -2.53 11.24
C THR A 409 24.57 -3.36 11.84
N VAL A 410 25.72 -2.74 12.12
CA VAL A 410 26.98 -3.39 12.54
C VAL A 410 26.86 -4.03 13.94
N PRO A 411 26.97 -5.36 14.11
CA PRO A 411 27.11 -6.00 15.41
C PRO A 411 28.50 -5.73 16.02
N GLY A 412 28.62 -5.72 17.34
CA GLY A 412 29.89 -5.46 18.04
C GLY A 412 30.37 -4.00 17.96
N PHE A 413 29.47 -3.05 17.69
CA PHE A 413 29.82 -1.66 17.40
C PHE A 413 28.76 -0.67 17.94
N PRO A 414 29.12 0.58 18.30
CA PRO A 414 30.48 1.06 18.58
C PRO A 414 30.95 0.58 19.95
N ALA A 415 32.27 0.48 20.13
CA ALA A 415 32.85 0.26 21.44
C ALA A 415 32.98 1.62 22.17
N ALA A 416 32.07 1.86 23.11
CA ALA A 416 32.00 3.13 23.83
C ALA A 416 33.30 3.38 24.62
N LYS A 417 33.93 4.55 24.45
CA LYS A 417 35.13 5.01 25.19
C LYS A 417 36.35 4.08 25.17
N THR A 418 36.53 3.30 24.10
CA THR A 418 37.67 2.35 23.98
C THR A 418 38.50 2.58 22.72
N GLY A 419 38.29 3.69 22.03
CA GLY A 419 38.86 3.96 20.71
C GLY A 419 38.00 3.42 19.56
N TYR A 420 38.26 3.91 18.34
CA TYR A 420 37.52 3.46 17.17
C TYR A 420 37.96 2.04 16.79
N SER A 421 37.04 1.09 16.85
CA SER A 421 37.29 -0.30 16.49
C SER A 421 36.21 -0.83 15.56
N TRP A 422 36.60 -1.20 14.33
CA TRP A 422 35.70 -1.87 13.39
C TRP A 422 35.77 -3.39 13.55
N PRO A 423 34.63 -4.10 13.70
CA PRO A 423 34.62 -5.56 13.79
C PRO A 423 35.07 -6.23 12.48
N VAL A 424 36.24 -6.89 12.48
CA VAL A 424 36.86 -7.47 11.28
C VAL A 424 35.94 -8.47 10.56
N ALA A 425 35.16 -9.27 11.31
CA ALA A 425 34.21 -10.22 10.73
C ALA A 425 33.13 -9.56 9.85
N GLU A 426 32.85 -8.27 10.08
CA GLU A 426 31.84 -7.49 9.36
C GLU A 426 32.41 -6.89 8.05
N ASN A 427 33.69 -7.09 7.74
CA ASN A 427 34.25 -6.78 6.42
C ASN A 427 33.59 -7.62 5.32
N ALA A 428 33.30 -8.89 5.60
CA ALA A 428 32.64 -9.79 4.66
C ALA A 428 31.15 -9.48 4.44
N ARG A 429 30.56 -8.56 5.21
CA ARG A 429 29.12 -8.31 5.22
C ARG A 429 28.72 -6.92 4.75
N GLY A 430 27.48 -6.83 4.26
CA GLY A 430 26.85 -5.57 3.88
C GLY A 430 26.30 -4.80 5.08
N HIS A 431 26.58 -3.49 5.15
CA HIS A 431 26.13 -2.63 6.26
C HIS A 431 25.57 -1.30 5.79
N LEU A 432 24.61 -0.79 6.56
CA LEU A 432 24.01 0.52 6.35
C LEU A 432 24.21 1.35 7.61
N LEU A 433 24.64 2.59 7.43
CA LEU A 433 24.83 3.55 8.51
C LEU A 433 24.14 4.87 8.12
N ILE A 434 23.40 5.45 9.06
CA ILE A 434 22.63 6.68 8.87
C ILE A 434 22.98 7.62 10.01
N CYS A 435 23.35 8.85 9.69
CA CYS A 435 23.61 9.91 10.65
C CYS A 435 22.62 11.06 10.41
N LEU A 436 21.94 11.49 11.48
CA LEU A 436 20.96 12.58 11.47
C LEU A 436 21.33 13.61 12.54
N THR A 437 21.54 14.86 12.15
CA THR A 437 21.67 15.98 13.09
C THR A 437 20.28 16.51 13.43
N ILE A 438 19.92 16.58 14.71
CA ILE A 438 18.57 16.90 15.21
C ILE A 438 18.66 17.89 16.39
N LEU A 439 17.52 18.50 16.75
CA LEU A 439 17.41 19.27 17.99
C LEU A 439 17.26 18.33 19.20
N GLU A 440 17.71 18.79 20.36
CA GLU A 440 17.65 18.02 21.61
C GLU A 440 16.21 17.70 22.02
N SER A 441 15.30 18.65 21.80
CA SER A 441 13.85 18.50 22.01
C SER A 441 13.22 17.30 21.29
N GLN A 442 13.86 16.78 20.23
CA GLN A 442 13.38 15.64 19.44
C GLN A 442 13.81 14.28 19.99
N ILE A 443 14.75 14.23 20.95
CA ILE A 443 15.24 12.99 21.58
C ILE A 443 14.08 12.22 22.23
N ASN A 444 13.18 12.90 22.93
CA ASN A 444 12.07 12.24 23.62
C ASN A 444 11.11 11.52 22.64
N ALA A 445 10.96 12.02 21.41
CA ALA A 445 10.19 11.37 20.36
C ALA A 445 10.88 10.10 19.82
N ILE A 446 12.21 10.13 19.69
CA ILE A 446 13.02 8.95 19.35
C ILE A 446 12.91 7.91 20.47
N ALA A 447 13.07 8.34 21.72
CA ALA A 447 12.99 7.49 22.90
C ALA A 447 11.61 6.81 23.03
N ALA A 448 10.51 7.52 22.76
CA ALA A 448 9.18 6.92 22.72
C ALA A 448 9.06 5.77 21.71
N SER A 449 9.78 5.86 20.59
CA SER A 449 9.83 4.79 19.59
C SER A 449 10.75 3.64 20.00
N LEU A 450 11.89 3.94 20.61
CA LEU A 450 12.84 2.94 21.12
C LEU A 450 12.24 2.13 22.27
N LEU A 451 11.47 2.77 23.17
CA LEU A 451 10.81 2.10 24.29
C LEU A 451 9.86 0.98 23.84
N LEU A 452 9.22 1.13 22.68
CA LEU A 452 8.38 0.08 22.10
C LEU A 452 9.18 -1.06 21.47
N VAL A 453 10.34 -0.78 20.89
CA VAL A 453 11.17 -1.81 20.26
C VAL A 453 12.18 -2.47 21.19
N GLN A 454 12.29 -1.99 22.44
CA GLN A 454 13.04 -2.61 23.52
C GLN A 454 14.48 -2.99 23.12
N PRO A 455 15.30 -2.05 22.61
CA PRO A 455 16.69 -2.34 22.31
C PRO A 455 17.47 -2.50 23.62
N LEU A 456 18.56 -3.28 23.58
CA LEU A 456 19.49 -3.31 24.71
C LEU A 456 20.32 -2.03 24.72
N ILE A 457 20.19 -1.25 25.80
CA ILE A 457 21.08 -0.14 26.10
C ILE A 457 22.35 -0.73 26.74
N HIS A 458 23.50 -0.51 26.12
CA HIS A 458 24.79 -1.03 26.62
C HIS A 458 25.72 0.08 27.12
N TYR A 459 25.38 1.34 26.86
CA TYR A 459 26.06 2.50 27.41
C TYR A 459 25.09 3.68 27.54
N ASN A 460 25.20 4.45 28.61
CA ASN A 460 24.48 5.71 28.79
C ASN A 460 25.21 6.60 29.80
N ASP A 461 25.69 7.77 29.38
CA ASP A 461 26.24 8.79 30.27
C ASP A 461 25.49 10.13 30.17
N ILE A 462 24.30 10.13 29.56
CA ILE A 462 23.42 11.31 29.50
C ILE A 462 22.90 11.65 30.91
N PRO A 463 23.21 12.85 31.45
CA PRO A 463 22.77 13.26 32.78
C PRO A 463 21.25 13.43 32.85
N LYS A 464 20.66 13.09 34.00
CA LYS A 464 19.22 13.30 34.25
C LYS A 464 18.80 14.78 34.19
N ALA A 465 19.73 15.72 34.42
CA ALA A 465 19.47 17.15 34.34
C ALA A 465 19.03 17.56 32.91
N GLU A 466 19.73 17.06 31.88
CA GLU A 466 19.40 17.31 30.47
C GLU A 466 18.06 16.66 30.08
N THR A 467 17.72 15.53 30.70
CA THR A 467 16.55 14.74 30.31
C THR A 467 15.36 14.89 31.26
N ALA A 468 15.37 15.92 32.13
CA ALA A 468 14.33 16.16 33.12
C ALA A 468 12.93 16.28 32.48
N ALA A 469 12.85 16.95 31.32
CA ALA A 469 11.62 17.10 30.54
C ALA A 469 11.31 15.93 29.57
N MET A 470 12.10 14.85 29.59
CA MET A 470 12.03 13.75 28.62
C MET A 470 11.59 12.42 29.26
N PRO A 471 10.29 12.26 29.59
CA PRO A 471 9.80 11.10 30.34
C PRO A 471 9.96 9.77 29.60
N TYR A 472 9.96 9.74 28.26
CA TYR A 472 10.20 8.50 27.52
C TYR A 472 11.68 8.14 27.48
N PHE A 473 12.56 9.15 27.41
CA PHE A 473 14.00 8.93 27.52
C PHE A 473 14.37 8.34 28.87
N ASN A 474 13.87 8.92 29.97
CA ASN A 474 14.15 8.41 31.31
C ASN A 474 13.70 6.96 31.47
N LYS A 475 12.51 6.60 30.95
CA LYS A 475 12.04 5.21 30.92
C LYS A 475 12.94 4.29 30.09
N LEU A 476 13.45 4.76 28.95
CA LEU A 476 14.34 3.99 28.09
C LEU A 476 15.71 3.76 28.78
N ALA A 477 16.28 4.80 29.37
CA ALA A 477 17.54 4.76 30.09
C ALA A 477 17.47 3.84 31.33
N GLU A 478 16.29 3.77 31.98
CA GLU A 478 16.01 2.84 33.08
C GLU A 478 15.69 1.40 32.62
N GLY A 479 15.68 1.13 31.31
CA GLY A 479 15.36 -0.20 30.77
C GLY A 479 13.88 -0.61 30.91
N LYS A 480 12.97 0.34 31.17
CA LYS A 480 11.54 0.06 31.33
C LYS A 480 10.91 -0.37 30.00
N ILE A 481 9.86 -1.18 30.09
CA ILE A 481 9.13 -1.70 28.93
C ILE A 481 7.69 -1.18 28.93
N SER A 482 7.19 -0.77 27.76
CA SER A 482 5.78 -0.40 27.58
C SER A 482 4.90 -1.64 27.48
N THR A 483 4.15 -1.96 28.53
CA THR A 483 3.23 -3.12 28.58
C THR A 483 1.77 -2.77 28.28
N LEU A 484 1.42 -1.48 28.27
CA LEU A 484 0.06 -0.99 28.04
C LEU A 484 -0.14 -0.50 26.59
N PRO A 485 -1.35 -0.65 26.02
CA PRO A 485 -1.65 -0.12 24.70
C PRO A 485 -1.59 1.42 24.68
N PRO A 486 -1.24 2.03 23.53
CA PRO A 486 -1.10 1.43 22.21
C PRO A 486 0.25 0.73 21.95
N PHE A 487 0.20 -0.47 21.35
CA PHE A 487 1.38 -1.29 20.99
C PHE A 487 2.10 -0.86 19.70
N THR A 488 1.76 0.31 19.18
CA THR A 488 2.38 0.92 18.01
C THR A 488 2.50 2.40 18.22
N SER A 489 3.60 2.99 17.78
CA SER A 489 3.81 4.44 17.80
C SER A 489 4.18 4.95 16.42
N ARG A 490 3.85 6.21 16.19
CA ARG A 490 4.29 6.98 15.04
C ARG A 490 4.81 8.31 15.58
N GLN A 491 6.08 8.55 15.34
CA GLN A 491 6.75 9.80 15.67
C GLN A 491 7.28 10.43 14.38
N THR A 492 7.50 11.74 14.41
CA THR A 492 8.12 12.48 13.31
C THR A 492 9.20 13.36 13.91
N ILE A 493 10.39 13.31 13.32
CA ILE A 493 11.51 14.20 13.63
C ILE A 493 11.97 14.91 12.35
N ARG A 494 12.74 15.98 12.50
CA ARG A 494 13.34 16.75 11.42
C ARG A 494 14.80 17.02 11.70
N THR A 495 15.63 16.92 10.68
CA THR A 495 17.03 17.31 10.79
C THR A 495 17.16 18.82 10.98
N GLN A 496 18.14 19.25 11.78
CA GLN A 496 18.45 20.66 12.04
C GLN A 496 19.10 21.30 10.79
N SER A 497 18.28 21.73 9.83
CA SER A 497 18.69 22.38 8.57
C SER A 497 17.81 23.59 8.30
N GLY A 498 18.42 24.76 8.09
CA GLY A 498 17.70 26.01 7.82
C GLY A 498 17.16 26.13 6.38
N ALA A 499 17.80 25.50 5.39
CA ALA A 499 17.42 25.60 3.98
C ALA A 499 16.56 24.41 3.48
N ALA A 500 16.77 23.21 4.05
CA ALA A 500 16.06 21.99 3.63
C ALA A 500 16.07 20.91 4.73
N PRO A 501 15.16 20.97 5.73
CA PRO A 501 15.06 19.94 6.76
C PRO A 501 14.54 18.61 6.20
N VAL A 502 15.28 17.52 6.42
CA VAL A 502 14.84 16.16 6.10
C VAL A 502 13.84 15.72 7.16
N THR A 503 12.61 15.45 6.75
CA THR A 503 11.59 14.87 7.63
C THR A 503 11.76 13.35 7.72
N VAL A 504 11.85 12.83 8.94
CA VAL A 504 11.96 11.41 9.23
C VAL A 504 10.74 10.96 10.01
N HIS A 505 9.94 10.08 9.42
CA HIS A 505 8.84 9.43 10.14
C HIS A 505 9.32 8.11 10.76
N ILE A 506 9.13 7.96 12.06
CA ILE A 506 9.51 6.78 12.83
C ILE A 506 8.24 5.99 13.14
N TYR A 507 8.20 4.76 12.65
CA TYR A 507 7.11 3.83 12.92
C TYR A 507 7.64 2.68 13.74
N SER A 508 7.10 2.49 14.93
CA SER A 508 7.53 1.45 15.86
C SER A 508 6.36 0.58 16.30
N LYS A 509 6.66 -0.68 16.59
CA LYS A 509 5.70 -1.63 17.16
C LYS A 509 6.39 -2.45 18.24
N SER A 510 5.65 -2.79 19.30
CA SER A 510 6.10 -3.78 20.29
C SER A 510 5.84 -5.22 19.83
N GLU A 511 6.33 -6.18 20.60
CA GLU A 511 6.03 -7.60 20.41
C GLU A 511 4.52 -7.93 20.50
N SER A 512 3.77 -7.18 21.32
CA SER A 512 2.33 -7.36 21.49
C SER A 512 1.54 -6.97 20.23
N SER A 513 2.14 -6.19 19.32
CA SER A 513 1.52 -5.78 18.06
C SER A 513 1.62 -6.87 17.00
N LYS A 514 0.48 -7.32 16.48
CA LYS A 514 0.40 -8.31 15.39
C LYS A 514 0.60 -7.72 13.98
N TYR A 515 0.98 -6.45 13.86
CA TYR A 515 1.15 -5.81 12.56
C TYR A 515 2.49 -6.16 11.90
N GLU A 516 2.42 -6.48 10.61
CA GLU A 516 3.57 -6.68 9.73
C GLU A 516 4.16 -5.30 9.34
N ILE A 517 5.41 -5.01 9.72
CA ILE A 517 5.98 -3.65 9.61
C ILE A 517 6.01 -3.13 8.16
N PHE A 518 6.26 -3.97 7.15
CA PHE A 518 6.37 -3.51 5.76
C PHE A 518 5.00 -3.19 5.15
N LYS A 519 4.07 -4.15 5.10
CA LYS A 519 2.77 -3.99 4.44
C LYS A 519 1.75 -3.26 5.31
N LYS A 520 1.64 -3.64 6.59
CA LYS A 520 0.56 -3.13 7.46
C LYS A 520 0.91 -1.77 8.04
N VAL A 521 2.19 -1.42 8.09
CA VAL A 521 2.67 -0.11 8.55
C VAL A 521 3.21 0.72 7.39
N ILE A 522 4.37 0.40 6.81
CA ILE A 522 5.04 1.24 5.78
C ILE A 522 4.16 1.45 4.54
N VAL A 523 3.69 0.41 3.86
CA VAL A 523 2.87 0.55 2.62
C VAL A 523 1.53 1.23 2.91
N LYS A 524 0.91 0.88 4.05
CA LYS A 524 -0.37 1.48 4.46
C LYS A 524 -0.23 2.99 4.69
N VAL A 525 0.89 3.41 5.26
CA VAL A 525 1.23 4.81 5.54
C VAL A 525 1.61 5.54 4.27
N LEU A 526 2.58 5.01 3.53
CA LEU A 526 3.16 5.69 2.37
C LEU A 526 2.16 5.79 1.23
N LYS A 527 1.17 4.89 1.18
CA LYS A 527 0.21 4.80 0.07
C LYS A 527 0.90 4.72 -1.30
N LYS A 528 2.14 4.22 -1.33
CA LYS A 528 2.98 4.04 -2.51
C LYS A 528 3.47 2.60 -2.59
N THR A 529 3.89 2.20 -3.79
CA THR A 529 4.67 0.96 -3.98
C THR A 529 6.06 1.16 -3.38
N ILE A 530 6.59 0.14 -2.72
CA ILE A 530 7.98 0.11 -2.24
C ILE A 530 8.74 -1.06 -2.87
N LYS A 531 9.98 -0.83 -3.27
CA LYS A 531 10.99 -1.86 -3.60
C LYS A 531 11.77 -2.18 -2.33
N VAL A 532 11.85 -3.44 -1.95
CA VAL A 532 12.44 -3.90 -0.67
C VAL A 532 13.70 -4.72 -0.93
N TRP A 533 14.80 -4.31 -0.33
CA TRP A 533 16.02 -5.10 -0.16
C TRP A 533 16.07 -5.60 1.28
N SER A 534 15.93 -6.91 1.46
CA SER A 534 15.91 -7.54 2.77
C SER A 534 15.96 -9.05 2.63
N ARG A 535 16.62 -9.73 3.57
CA ARG A 535 16.49 -11.18 3.73
C ARG A 535 15.03 -11.54 3.97
N ARG A 536 14.59 -12.66 3.41
CA ARG A 536 13.18 -13.06 3.43
C ARG A 536 12.99 -14.53 3.78
N ASP A 537 11.96 -14.81 4.59
CA ASP A 537 11.46 -16.16 4.77
C ASP A 537 10.48 -16.40 3.63
N SER A 538 10.49 -17.58 3.01
CA SER A 538 9.67 -17.90 1.82
C SER A 538 8.14 -17.76 2.03
N LYS A 539 7.73 -17.35 3.24
CA LYS A 539 6.38 -17.12 3.74
C LYS A 539 5.87 -15.72 3.34
N LEU A 540 6.64 -14.65 3.55
CA LEU A 540 6.28 -13.32 3.07
C LEU A 540 6.68 -13.15 1.59
N LYS A 541 5.76 -12.68 0.77
CA LYS A 541 5.97 -12.52 -0.67
C LYS A 541 5.53 -11.15 -1.15
N GLY A 542 6.17 -10.73 -2.25
CA GLY A 542 5.83 -9.52 -2.98
C GLY A 542 4.33 -9.44 -3.25
N ASP A 543 3.83 -8.21 -3.26
CA ASP A 543 2.40 -7.95 -3.32
C ASP A 543 2.05 -7.06 -4.50
N CYS A 544 1.51 -7.67 -5.56
CA CYS A 544 1.09 -6.97 -6.76
C CYS A 544 -0.46 -6.90 -6.93
N ARG A 545 -1.28 -7.10 -5.85
CA ARG A 545 -2.76 -6.98 -5.93
C ARG A 545 -3.21 -5.52 -5.94
N GLY A 546 -3.88 -5.06 -7.01
CA GLY A 546 -4.51 -3.72 -7.11
C GLY A 546 -3.75 -2.76 -8.03
N SER A 547 -4.31 -1.59 -8.35
CA SER A 547 -3.68 -0.66 -9.31
C SER A 547 -2.55 0.20 -8.73
N GLN A 548 -2.38 0.28 -7.40
CA GLN A 548 -1.31 1.02 -6.71
C GLN A 548 -1.07 0.44 -5.29
N ARG A 549 0.14 0.64 -4.70
CA ARG A 549 0.57 0.27 -3.31
C ARG A 549 1.15 -1.14 -3.10
N HIS A 550 2.16 -1.48 -3.89
CA HIS A 550 2.79 -2.81 -3.91
C HIS A 550 4.02 -2.94 -3.01
N ILE A 551 4.39 -4.19 -2.70
CA ILE A 551 5.74 -4.53 -2.24
C ILE A 551 6.42 -5.27 -3.38
N ARG A 552 7.41 -4.66 -4.00
CA ARG A 552 8.31 -5.27 -4.98
C ARG A 552 9.56 -5.72 -4.24
N LEU A 553 10.04 -6.94 -4.49
CA LEU A 553 11.24 -7.46 -3.85
C LEU A 553 12.40 -7.30 -4.83
N ILE A 554 13.51 -6.74 -4.36
CA ILE A 554 14.75 -6.64 -5.15
C ILE A 554 15.37 -8.05 -5.22
N LYS A 555 15.81 -8.44 -6.43
CA LYS A 555 16.49 -9.72 -6.67
C LYS A 555 17.99 -9.58 -6.33
N SER A 556 18.58 -10.69 -5.88
CA SER A 556 20.02 -10.85 -5.67
C SER A 556 20.62 -11.46 -6.95
N PRO A 557 21.83 -11.08 -7.37
CA PRO A 557 22.65 -9.98 -6.83
C PRO A 557 22.11 -8.59 -7.23
N ALA A 558 22.56 -7.55 -6.54
CA ALA A 558 22.30 -6.15 -6.88
C ALA A 558 23.58 -5.33 -6.77
N ALA A 559 23.56 -4.08 -7.23
CA ALA A 559 24.70 -3.17 -7.09
C ALA A 559 24.23 -1.78 -6.64
N ILE A 560 25.05 -1.11 -5.82
CA ILE A 560 24.90 0.31 -5.50
C ILE A 560 26.10 1.03 -6.07
N ASN A 561 25.93 1.66 -7.24
CA ASN A 561 26.99 2.37 -7.98
C ASN A 561 28.34 1.62 -8.04
N GLY A 562 28.34 0.37 -8.53
CA GLY A 562 29.54 -0.48 -8.63
C GLY A 562 29.87 -1.30 -7.38
N HIS A 563 29.20 -1.08 -6.24
CA HIS A 563 29.30 -1.95 -5.08
C HIS A 563 28.31 -3.11 -5.17
N ASN A 564 28.81 -4.26 -5.61
CA ASN A 564 28.02 -5.49 -5.72
C ASN A 564 27.61 -6.02 -4.34
N THR A 565 26.38 -6.47 -4.23
CA THR A 565 25.78 -7.00 -3.00
C THR A 565 24.87 -8.18 -3.30
N ASN A 566 24.68 -9.03 -2.30
CA ASN A 566 23.82 -10.20 -2.37
C ASN A 566 23.12 -10.42 -1.03
N LEU A 567 21.98 -11.10 -1.04
CA LEU A 567 21.15 -11.28 0.15
C LEU A 567 21.78 -12.23 1.18
N GLU A 568 22.71 -13.07 0.76
CA GLU A 568 23.43 -14.05 1.58
C GLU A 568 24.46 -13.37 2.50
N SER A 569 25.14 -12.34 2.00
CA SER A 569 26.20 -11.61 2.70
C SER A 569 25.77 -10.21 3.17
N ASP A 570 24.62 -9.71 2.76
CA ASP A 570 24.07 -8.43 3.23
C ASP A 570 23.03 -8.63 4.33
N ILE A 571 23.22 -7.97 5.49
CA ILE A 571 22.30 -8.02 6.63
C ILE A 571 21.39 -6.79 6.74
N THR A 572 21.53 -5.84 5.80
CA THR A 572 20.74 -4.61 5.76
C THR A 572 19.30 -4.88 5.31
N ASN A 573 18.37 -4.07 5.82
CA ASN A 573 16.98 -4.11 5.40
C ASN A 573 16.51 -2.69 5.11
N TRP A 574 16.26 -2.40 3.84
CA TRP A 574 15.83 -1.09 3.39
C TRP A 574 14.79 -1.19 2.27
N ALA A 575 14.05 -0.11 2.07
CA ALA A 575 13.07 -0.02 1.00
C ALA A 575 13.01 1.37 0.39
N VAL A 576 12.72 1.46 -0.90
CA VAL A 576 12.55 2.72 -1.62
C VAL A 576 11.19 2.82 -2.29
N SER A 577 10.59 4.01 -2.39
CA SER A 577 9.29 4.16 -3.08
C SER A 577 9.41 4.15 -4.60
N ASP A 578 8.37 3.68 -5.30
CA ASP A 578 8.29 3.60 -6.77
C ASP A 578 6.92 4.09 -7.28
N PRO A 579 6.83 5.24 -7.99
CA PRO A 579 7.86 6.27 -8.14
C PRO A 579 8.01 7.12 -6.86
N GLY A 580 9.23 7.53 -6.55
CA GLY A 580 9.45 8.55 -5.54
C GLY A 580 10.83 8.54 -4.88
N ASN A 581 10.97 9.47 -3.95
CA ASN A 581 12.19 9.91 -3.29
C ASN A 581 12.19 9.54 -1.80
N ILE A 582 11.59 8.40 -1.47
CA ILE A 582 11.46 7.90 -0.09
C ILE A 582 12.44 6.76 0.10
N PHE A 583 13.25 6.86 1.15
CA PHE A 583 14.12 5.80 1.64
C PHE A 583 13.65 5.36 3.03
N CYS A 584 13.50 4.05 3.23
CA CYS A 584 13.08 3.44 4.48
C CYS A 584 14.19 2.52 4.97
N HIS A 585 14.69 2.75 6.19
CA HIS A 585 15.49 1.74 6.91
C HIS A 585 14.59 0.97 7.88
N ILE A 586 14.72 -0.35 7.91
CA ILE A 586 13.95 -1.25 8.77
C ILE A 586 14.95 -2.10 9.57
N ASP A 587 14.77 -2.20 10.89
CA ASP A 587 15.68 -3.02 11.72
C ASP A 587 15.41 -4.52 11.59
N LYS A 588 14.19 -4.91 11.20
CA LYS A 588 13.79 -6.30 11.01
C LYS A 588 13.81 -6.74 9.55
N PRO A 589 14.28 -7.97 9.27
CA PRO A 589 14.18 -8.54 7.94
C PRO A 589 12.73 -8.81 7.53
N TYR A 590 12.52 -9.03 6.23
CA TYR A 590 11.22 -9.30 5.62
C TYR A 590 10.77 -10.75 5.88
N PHE A 591 10.66 -11.10 7.16
CA PHE A 591 10.23 -12.42 7.64
C PHE A 591 8.79 -12.37 8.20
N LYS A 592 8.09 -13.50 8.26
CA LYS A 592 6.74 -13.58 8.83
C LYS A 592 6.75 -13.44 10.35
N ASN A 593 7.79 -13.94 11.02
CA ASN A 593 7.92 -13.91 12.48
C ASN A 593 8.00 -12.48 13.05
N GLN A 594 8.46 -11.46 12.29
CA GLN A 594 8.46 -10.09 12.84
C GLN A 594 7.08 -9.56 13.22
N THR A 595 5.99 -10.19 12.74
CA THR A 595 4.64 -9.90 13.23
C THR A 595 4.46 -10.16 14.73
N ARG A 596 5.38 -10.88 15.39
CA ARG A 596 5.41 -11.16 16.83
C ARG A 596 6.66 -10.62 17.52
N GLU A 597 7.45 -9.81 16.84
CA GLU A 597 8.67 -9.20 17.38
C GLU A 597 8.57 -7.67 17.34
N PRO A 598 9.30 -6.94 18.18
CA PRO A 598 9.42 -5.51 18.04
C PRO A 598 10.09 -5.14 16.71
N ALA A 599 9.64 -4.06 16.07
CA ALA A 599 10.20 -3.58 14.82
C ALA A 599 10.06 -2.06 14.69
N MET A 600 11.06 -1.41 14.09
CA MET A 600 11.06 0.02 13.81
C MET A 600 11.50 0.32 12.37
N ALA A 601 10.67 1.08 11.67
CA ALA A 601 10.96 1.66 10.36
C ALA A 601 11.21 3.17 10.47
N ARG A 602 12.30 3.63 9.85
CA ARG A 602 12.69 5.03 9.72
C ARG A 602 12.53 5.45 8.26
N ILE A 603 11.57 6.32 8.00
CA ILE A 603 11.18 6.73 6.64
C ILE A 603 11.67 8.16 6.40
N LEU A 604 12.71 8.29 5.58
CA LEU A 604 13.28 9.55 5.14
C LEU A 604 12.61 9.96 3.82
N LYS A 605 12.11 11.20 3.76
CA LYS A 605 11.60 11.80 2.52
C LYS A 605 12.60 12.87 2.07
N HIS A 606 13.30 12.63 0.97
CA HIS A 606 14.27 13.61 0.44
C HIS A 606 14.41 13.49 -1.08
N GLN A 607 14.32 14.59 -1.82
CA GLN A 607 14.31 14.61 -3.30
C GLN A 607 15.54 13.93 -3.94
N ASN A 608 16.68 13.90 -3.22
CA ASN A 608 17.97 13.49 -3.78
C ASN A 608 18.40 12.05 -3.43
N VAL A 609 17.66 11.30 -2.62
CA VAL A 609 18.02 9.91 -2.30
C VAL A 609 17.40 8.97 -3.34
N ARG A 610 18.09 8.79 -4.48
CA ARG A 610 17.75 7.81 -5.53
C ARG A 610 18.84 6.71 -5.57
N ILE A 611 18.43 5.46 -5.86
CA ILE A 611 19.34 4.35 -6.11
C ILE A 611 19.17 3.95 -7.58
N GLU A 612 20.15 4.27 -8.41
CA GLU A 612 20.26 3.83 -9.81
C GLU A 612 21.15 2.58 -9.89
N MET A 613 20.73 1.59 -10.68
CA MET A 613 21.48 0.34 -10.96
C MET A 613 21.88 0.34 -12.44
N VAL A 614 23.17 0.18 -12.75
CA VAL A 614 23.75 0.26 -14.12
C VAL A 614 24.11 -1.15 -14.66
N LEU A 615 23.88 -1.39 -15.97
CA LEU A 615 24.37 -2.54 -16.77
C LEU A 615 25.60 -2.12 -17.62
N ILE A 616 26.57 -3.00 -17.88
CA ILE A 616 27.76 -2.74 -18.72
C ILE A 616 27.55 -3.25 -20.16
N THR A 617 27.83 -2.44 -21.19
CA THR A 617 27.63 -2.74 -22.65
C THR A 617 28.86 -2.30 -23.49
N ALA A 618 29.18 -2.94 -24.62
CA ALA A 618 30.21 -2.48 -25.59
C ALA A 618 29.76 -2.67 -27.06
N ILE A 619 30.22 -1.82 -27.98
CA ILE A 619 29.85 -1.84 -29.43
C ILE A 619 31.12 -1.75 -30.29
N VAL A 620 31.22 -2.58 -31.34
CA VAL A 620 32.32 -2.59 -32.33
C VAL A 620 31.77 -2.42 -33.75
N TYR A 621 32.41 -1.59 -34.56
CA TYR A 621 32.06 -1.34 -35.96
C TYR A 621 33.30 -1.40 -36.86
N LYS A 622 33.27 -2.20 -37.93
CA LYS A 622 34.32 -2.29 -38.95
C LYS A 622 33.81 -1.62 -40.23
N ALA A 623 34.54 -0.62 -40.73
CA ALA A 623 34.22 0.01 -42.01
C ALA A 623 34.57 -0.92 -43.19
N PRO A 624 33.84 -0.85 -44.32
CA PRO A 624 34.18 -1.62 -45.52
C PRO A 624 35.65 -1.37 -45.95
N GLY A 625 36.41 -2.44 -46.22
CA GLY A 625 37.80 -2.37 -46.69
C GLY A 625 38.88 -2.12 -45.63
N GLN A 626 38.53 -2.01 -44.34
CA GLN A 626 39.48 -1.79 -43.23
C GLN A 626 39.61 -3.03 -42.36
N ASP A 627 40.83 -3.52 -42.12
CA ASP A 627 41.05 -4.75 -41.34
C ASP A 627 40.84 -4.59 -39.83
N ASN A 628 41.05 -3.37 -39.32
CA ASN A 628 40.82 -3.00 -37.93
C ASN A 628 39.41 -2.41 -37.73
N GLY A 629 38.75 -2.75 -36.62
CA GLY A 629 37.44 -2.19 -36.25
C GLY A 629 37.57 -1.02 -35.26
N LYS A 630 36.58 -0.12 -35.22
CA LYS A 630 36.43 0.91 -34.17
C LYS A 630 35.62 0.35 -32.99
N ILE A 631 35.94 0.73 -31.75
CA ILE A 631 35.28 0.24 -30.52
C ILE A 631 34.81 1.38 -29.61
N ILE A 632 33.65 1.19 -28.97
CA ILE A 632 33.11 2.02 -27.87
C ILE A 632 32.81 1.12 -26.66
N LEU A 633 33.31 1.52 -25.49
CA LEU A 633 33.07 0.86 -24.20
C LEU A 633 32.12 1.70 -23.34
N ALA A 634 31.17 1.08 -22.62
CA ALA A 634 30.21 1.81 -21.76
C ALA A 634 30.84 2.67 -20.64
N THR A 635 32.12 2.46 -20.34
CA THR A 635 32.86 3.24 -19.35
C THR A 635 33.58 4.47 -19.93
N ALA A 636 33.61 4.63 -21.26
CA ALA A 636 34.29 5.75 -21.92
C ALA A 636 33.27 6.73 -22.53
N ALA A 637 33.40 8.01 -22.18
CA ALA A 637 32.51 9.05 -22.66
C ALA A 637 32.76 9.35 -24.16
N GLY A 638 31.92 8.79 -25.03
CA GLY A 638 31.48 9.44 -26.28
C GLY A 638 32.38 9.43 -27.51
N ALA A 639 33.53 8.75 -27.55
CA ALA A 639 34.39 8.70 -28.75
C ALA A 639 34.66 7.26 -29.25
N TRP A 640 34.72 7.07 -30.57
CA TRP A 640 35.15 5.84 -31.22
C TRP A 640 36.67 5.70 -31.17
N ASN A 641 37.18 4.65 -30.53
CA ASN A 641 38.61 4.35 -30.49
C ASN A 641 38.99 3.34 -31.58
N ASP A 642 40.24 3.41 -32.06
CA ASP A 642 40.80 2.37 -32.94
C ASP A 642 40.98 1.05 -32.22
N GLY A 643 40.57 -0.05 -32.86
CA GLY A 643 40.79 -1.40 -32.38
C GLY A 643 42.27 -1.77 -32.51
N ALA A 644 42.83 -2.36 -31.45
CA ALA A 644 44.26 -2.61 -31.33
C ALA A 644 44.83 -3.59 -32.38
N GLN A 645 44.00 -4.46 -32.98
CA GLN A 645 44.38 -5.50 -33.93
C GLN A 645 43.26 -5.78 -34.94
N ALA A 646 43.58 -6.43 -36.06
CA ALA A 646 42.63 -6.82 -37.08
C ALA A 646 41.61 -7.86 -36.57
N LEU A 647 40.35 -7.75 -36.99
CA LEU A 647 39.27 -8.66 -36.57
C LEU A 647 39.39 -10.09 -37.13
N SER A 648 40.30 -10.31 -38.08
CA SER A 648 40.66 -11.61 -38.64
C SER A 648 41.77 -12.33 -37.85
N SER A 649 42.39 -11.67 -36.88
CA SER A 649 43.43 -12.27 -36.04
C SER A 649 42.82 -13.10 -34.91
N ASP A 650 43.28 -14.35 -34.74
CA ASP A 650 42.84 -15.23 -33.65
C ASP A 650 43.24 -14.71 -32.26
N ASN A 651 44.19 -13.78 -32.17
CA ASN A 651 44.71 -13.22 -30.92
C ASN A 651 44.74 -11.68 -30.95
N GLY A 652 44.61 -11.07 -29.76
CA GLY A 652 44.88 -9.63 -29.57
C GLY A 652 43.70 -8.68 -29.72
N HIS A 653 42.47 -9.16 -29.95
CA HIS A 653 41.25 -8.35 -29.87
C HIS A 653 40.17 -8.96 -28.95
N SER A 654 39.37 -8.11 -28.32
CA SER A 654 38.44 -8.49 -27.23
C SER A 654 37.33 -9.48 -27.64
N PHE A 655 36.95 -9.50 -28.92
CA PHE A 655 35.97 -10.46 -29.45
C PHE A 655 36.53 -11.88 -29.63
N ALA A 656 37.81 -12.04 -29.98
CA ALA A 656 38.44 -13.36 -30.10
C ALA A 656 38.48 -14.05 -28.73
N THR A 657 38.89 -13.32 -27.69
CA THR A 657 38.88 -13.82 -26.30
C THR A 657 37.48 -14.21 -25.84
N ALA A 658 36.46 -13.43 -26.18
CA ALA A 658 35.07 -13.73 -25.81
C ALA A 658 34.53 -15.00 -26.49
N LEU A 659 35.02 -15.34 -27.69
CA LEU A 659 34.53 -16.48 -28.50
C LEU A 659 35.46 -17.69 -28.48
N GLN A 660 36.64 -17.62 -27.85
CA GLN A 660 37.67 -18.67 -27.87
C GLN A 660 37.18 -20.07 -27.45
N HIS A 661 36.14 -20.14 -26.60
CA HIS A 661 35.55 -21.39 -26.09
C HIS A 661 34.23 -21.79 -26.76
N VAL A 662 33.79 -21.04 -27.77
CA VAL A 662 32.67 -21.40 -28.67
C VAL A 662 33.19 -22.19 -29.87
N VAL A 663 34.40 -21.86 -30.32
CA VAL A 663 35.07 -22.50 -31.48
C VAL A 663 36.08 -23.59 -31.10
N ARG A 664 36.35 -23.81 -29.81
CA ARG A 664 37.19 -24.91 -29.30
C ARG A 664 36.48 -25.63 -28.15
N ASP A 665 36.69 -26.94 -28.01
CA ASP A 665 36.05 -27.75 -26.97
C ASP A 665 36.46 -27.30 -25.55
N ASN A 666 35.46 -26.88 -24.76
CA ASN A 666 35.64 -26.59 -23.33
C ASN A 666 34.46 -27.19 -22.55
N GLY A 667 34.75 -28.17 -21.69
CA GLY A 667 33.73 -28.88 -20.91
C GLY A 667 32.89 -27.98 -19.99
N ASN A 668 33.43 -26.81 -19.62
CA ASN A 668 32.80 -25.86 -18.71
C ASN A 668 32.09 -24.70 -19.42
N ILE A 669 32.03 -24.67 -20.75
CA ILE A 669 31.34 -23.62 -21.50
C ILE A 669 30.22 -24.25 -22.32
N LYS A 670 29.01 -23.67 -22.26
CA LYS A 670 27.87 -24.01 -23.12
C LYS A 670 27.49 -22.77 -23.91
N PHE A 671 27.09 -22.94 -25.16
CA PHE A 671 26.68 -21.81 -25.98
C PHE A 671 25.46 -22.13 -26.84
N LEU A 672 24.72 -21.09 -27.17
CA LEU A 672 23.62 -21.10 -28.13
C LEU A 672 23.97 -20.07 -29.22
N ALA A 673 24.22 -20.54 -30.44
CA ALA A 673 24.38 -19.70 -31.61
C ALA A 673 23.05 -19.64 -32.38
N TYR A 674 22.67 -18.44 -32.82
CA TYR A 674 21.54 -18.23 -33.71
C TYR A 674 22.02 -17.40 -34.90
N ASN A 675 21.72 -17.83 -36.12
CA ASN A 675 22.15 -17.14 -37.33
C ASN A 675 21.15 -17.43 -38.46
N ASN A 676 20.80 -16.41 -39.25
CA ASN A 676 19.97 -16.54 -40.44
C ASN A 676 20.74 -16.97 -41.70
N ALA A 677 22.07 -16.96 -41.65
CA ALA A 677 22.98 -17.54 -42.62
C ALA A 677 24.03 -18.39 -41.87
N PRO A 678 23.63 -19.51 -41.24
CA PRO A 678 24.53 -20.32 -40.44
C PRO A 678 25.57 -21.04 -41.34
N PRO A 679 26.82 -21.21 -40.86
CA PRO A 679 27.88 -21.86 -41.64
C PRO A 679 27.51 -23.29 -42.04
N GLY A 680 27.78 -23.63 -43.31
CA GLY A 680 27.55 -24.97 -43.86
C GLY A 680 26.09 -25.32 -44.18
N VAL A 681 25.12 -24.42 -43.97
CA VAL A 681 23.71 -24.66 -44.31
C VAL A 681 23.24 -23.65 -45.35
N ALA A 682 23.07 -24.10 -46.59
CA ALA A 682 22.58 -23.27 -47.68
C ALA A 682 21.05 -23.06 -47.58
N ASN A 683 20.56 -21.90 -48.05
CA ASN A 683 19.14 -21.60 -48.30
C ASN A 683 18.19 -21.56 -47.08
N VAL A 684 18.70 -21.23 -45.89
CA VAL A 684 17.87 -21.02 -44.69
C VAL A 684 17.00 -19.75 -44.84
N LYS A 685 15.68 -19.91 -44.95
CA LYS A 685 14.72 -18.80 -45.01
C LYS A 685 14.11 -18.53 -43.63
N THR A 686 14.67 -17.55 -42.90
CA THR A 686 14.11 -17.03 -41.64
C THR A 686 13.47 -15.65 -41.88
N LYS A 687 12.48 -15.28 -41.05
CA LYS A 687 11.89 -13.93 -41.05
C LYS A 687 12.70 -12.90 -40.23
N SER A 688 13.88 -13.29 -39.72
CA SER A 688 14.75 -12.46 -38.89
C SER A 688 16.18 -12.50 -39.42
N ASN A 689 16.84 -11.33 -39.45
CA ASN A 689 18.24 -11.17 -39.86
C ASN A 689 19.23 -11.25 -38.69
N SER A 690 18.73 -11.44 -37.47
CA SER A 690 19.53 -11.42 -36.25
C SER A 690 20.47 -12.61 -36.19
N LYS A 691 21.75 -12.32 -35.90
CA LYS A 691 22.79 -13.32 -35.67
C LYS A 691 23.46 -13.04 -34.34
N GLY A 692 23.88 -14.08 -33.64
CA GLY A 692 24.55 -13.91 -32.36
C GLY A 692 24.82 -15.21 -31.64
N VAL A 693 25.54 -15.07 -30.54
CA VAL A 693 26.00 -16.17 -29.70
C VAL A 693 25.76 -15.80 -28.24
N ILE A 694 25.09 -16.68 -27.52
CA ILE A 694 24.97 -16.61 -26.07
C ILE A 694 25.91 -17.66 -25.49
N ILE A 695 26.83 -17.25 -24.63
CA ILE A 695 27.88 -18.09 -24.03
C ILE A 695 27.65 -18.11 -22.52
N LEU A 696 27.67 -19.31 -21.95
CA LEU A 696 27.45 -19.57 -20.54
C LEU A 696 28.63 -20.38 -20.02
N ALA A 697 29.32 -19.88 -18.98
CA ALA A 697 30.23 -20.72 -18.21
C ALA A 697 29.42 -21.51 -17.18
N THR A 698 29.65 -22.81 -17.07
CA THR A 698 28.95 -23.69 -16.12
C THR A 698 29.67 -23.77 -14.78
N ASN A 699 30.92 -23.31 -14.71
CA ASN A 699 31.74 -23.28 -13.50
C ASN A 699 31.89 -21.88 -12.87
N ALA A 700 31.31 -20.85 -13.48
CA ALA A 700 31.31 -19.48 -12.97
C ALA A 700 29.95 -18.81 -13.28
N ASP A 701 29.50 -17.85 -12.45
CA ASP A 701 28.30 -17.03 -12.71
C ASP A 701 28.62 -15.92 -13.73
N SER A 702 29.10 -16.34 -14.91
CA SER A 702 29.54 -15.46 -15.99
C SER A 702 28.92 -15.91 -17.32
N ALA A 703 28.30 -14.96 -18.01
CA ALA A 703 27.66 -15.17 -19.30
C ALA A 703 27.97 -13.99 -20.24
N ALA A 704 28.10 -14.28 -21.53
CA ALA A 704 28.29 -13.27 -22.56
C ALA A 704 27.20 -13.41 -23.63
N TRP A 705 26.72 -12.28 -24.15
CA TRP A 705 25.82 -12.25 -25.30
C TRP A 705 26.41 -11.36 -26.38
N ILE A 706 26.69 -11.97 -27.52
CA ILE A 706 27.24 -11.31 -28.69
C ILE A 706 26.16 -11.28 -29.76
N VAL A 707 25.92 -10.10 -30.32
CA VAL A 707 25.04 -9.90 -31.49
C VAL A 707 25.94 -9.43 -32.62
N HIS A 708 25.85 -10.06 -33.79
CA HIS A 708 26.68 -9.74 -34.94
C HIS A 708 25.88 -9.72 -36.25
N THR A 709 26.48 -9.16 -37.29
CA THR A 709 25.92 -9.17 -38.66
C THR A 709 26.65 -10.12 -39.60
N VAL A 710 27.78 -10.70 -39.16
CA VAL A 710 28.66 -11.58 -39.95
C VAL A 710 27.94 -12.88 -40.40
N PRO A 711 27.74 -13.11 -41.70
CA PRO A 711 27.22 -14.37 -42.24
C PRO A 711 28.22 -15.52 -42.04
N GLY A 712 27.73 -16.76 -41.86
CA GLY A 712 28.61 -17.93 -41.74
C GLY A 712 29.37 -18.06 -40.41
N PHE A 713 28.95 -17.35 -39.35
CA PHE A 713 29.64 -17.33 -38.05
C PHE A 713 28.69 -17.59 -36.87
N PRO A 714 29.10 -18.28 -35.77
CA PRO A 714 30.25 -19.19 -35.64
C PRO A 714 29.88 -20.63 -36.12
N ALA A 715 30.85 -21.46 -36.48
CA ALA A 715 30.62 -22.83 -36.93
C ALA A 715 30.58 -23.85 -35.77
N ALA A 716 29.46 -24.57 -35.59
CA ALA A 716 29.23 -25.56 -34.51
C ALA A 716 28.61 -26.90 -35.03
N LYS A 717 28.98 -28.06 -34.46
CA LYS A 717 28.56 -29.44 -34.86
C LYS A 717 27.17 -29.89 -34.28
N THR A 718 26.39 -30.71 -35.01
CA THR A 718 24.91 -30.95 -34.93
C THR A 718 24.38 -32.37 -34.49
N GLY A 719 23.11 -32.51 -33.97
CA GLY A 719 22.23 -33.73 -34.07
C GLY A 719 20.97 -33.95 -33.12
N TYR A 720 19.80 -34.39 -33.68
CA TYR A 720 18.60 -35.20 -33.16
C TYR A 720 17.11 -34.66 -33.01
N THR A 721 16.09 -35.53 -33.30
CA THR A 721 14.57 -35.37 -33.49
C THR A 721 13.65 -36.52 -32.96
N TYR A 722 12.31 -36.36 -32.67
CA TYR A 722 11.19 -37.41 -32.70
C TYR A 722 9.67 -36.90 -32.59
N ALA A 723 8.64 -37.78 -32.82
CA ALA A 723 7.26 -37.65 -33.43
C ALA A 723 5.90 -37.36 -32.61
N GLN A 724 4.75 -37.22 -33.33
CA GLN A 724 3.35 -36.69 -33.04
C GLN A 724 2.23 -37.66 -32.48
N SER A 725 1.13 -37.17 -31.83
CA SER A 725 -0.14 -37.93 -31.53
C SER A 725 -1.45 -37.08 -31.41
N LYS A 726 -2.60 -37.65 -31.86
CA LYS A 726 -4.00 -37.13 -32.06
C LYS A 726 -4.70 -36.35 -30.91
N ALA A 727 -5.58 -35.40 -31.27
CA ALA A 727 -6.36 -34.49 -30.38
C ALA A 727 -7.73 -35.05 -29.90
N PHE A 728 -8.11 -34.78 -28.64
CA PHE A 728 -9.37 -35.19 -28.00
C PHE A 728 -10.35 -34.01 -27.83
N PHE A 729 -11.65 -34.16 -28.18
CA PHE A 729 -12.65 -33.08 -28.05
C PHE A 729 -12.96 -32.67 -26.60
N ARG A 730 -12.89 -33.60 -25.63
CA ARG A 730 -12.96 -33.32 -24.17
C ARG A 730 -12.19 -34.35 -23.35
N ALA A 731 -11.61 -33.91 -22.24
CA ALA A 731 -11.01 -34.79 -21.22
C ALA A 731 -11.12 -34.17 -19.81
N ILE A 732 -11.48 -34.98 -18.81
CA ILE A 732 -11.41 -34.62 -17.38
C ILE A 732 -10.45 -35.59 -16.70
N LEU A 733 -9.37 -35.08 -16.13
CA LEU A 733 -8.36 -35.85 -15.42
C LEU A 733 -8.39 -35.51 -13.93
N TYR A 734 -8.51 -36.54 -13.09
CA TYR A 734 -8.35 -36.46 -11.65
C TYR A 734 -7.06 -37.18 -11.25
N LYS A 735 -6.12 -36.44 -10.67
CA LYS A 735 -4.86 -36.97 -10.12
C LYS A 735 -5.02 -37.11 -8.61
N ALA A 736 -4.95 -38.32 -8.06
CA ALA A 736 -4.99 -38.52 -6.62
C ALA A 736 -3.67 -38.09 -5.93
N PRO A 737 -3.69 -37.79 -4.61
CA PRO A 737 -2.48 -37.50 -3.84
C PRO A 737 -1.46 -38.66 -3.91
N ALA A 738 -0.17 -38.31 -3.98
CA ALA A 738 0.95 -39.25 -4.01
C ALA A 738 0.99 -40.24 -5.20
N GLN A 739 0.18 -40.01 -6.24
CA GLN A 739 0.20 -40.79 -7.49
C GLN A 739 0.89 -40.03 -8.63
N ASN A 740 1.72 -40.72 -9.42
CA ASN A 740 2.32 -40.15 -10.63
C ASN A 740 1.40 -40.28 -11.86
N THR A 741 0.44 -41.21 -11.79
CA THR A 741 -0.63 -41.45 -12.77
C THR A 741 -1.92 -40.74 -12.34
N GLY A 742 -2.96 -40.79 -13.18
CA GLY A 742 -4.28 -40.27 -12.84
C GLY A 742 -5.42 -41.15 -13.32
N LYS A 743 -6.66 -40.68 -13.10
CA LYS A 743 -7.88 -41.29 -13.64
C LYS A 743 -8.58 -40.28 -14.55
N ALA A 744 -8.90 -40.66 -15.78
CA ALA A 744 -9.49 -39.77 -16.76
C ALA A 744 -10.87 -40.22 -17.22
N LEU A 745 -11.72 -39.25 -17.53
CA LEU A 745 -12.95 -39.40 -18.32
C LEU A 745 -12.68 -38.75 -19.68
N ILE A 746 -12.58 -39.58 -20.71
CA ILE A 746 -12.34 -39.16 -22.10
C ILE A 746 -13.52 -39.57 -23.00
N VAL A 747 -13.59 -38.99 -24.19
CA VAL A 747 -14.68 -39.26 -25.16
C VAL A 747 -14.85 -40.76 -25.41
N GLY A 748 -16.08 -41.26 -25.26
CA GLY A 748 -16.44 -42.68 -25.45
C GLY A 748 -16.25 -43.58 -24.23
N GLY A 749 -15.58 -43.11 -23.17
CA GLY A 749 -15.39 -43.87 -21.93
C GLY A 749 -16.55 -43.69 -20.94
N ALA A 750 -17.29 -44.77 -20.64
CA ALA A 750 -18.36 -44.71 -19.65
C ALA A 750 -17.85 -44.70 -18.20
N ASN A 751 -16.60 -45.08 -17.93
CA ASN A 751 -16.00 -45.25 -16.60
C ASN A 751 -14.70 -44.46 -16.44
N TRP A 752 -14.23 -44.29 -15.18
CA TRP A 752 -12.89 -43.78 -14.89
C TRP A 752 -11.82 -44.69 -15.50
N GLN A 753 -11.01 -44.17 -16.41
CA GLN A 753 -9.91 -44.92 -17.05
C GLN A 753 -8.58 -44.58 -16.39
N VAL A 754 -7.67 -45.55 -16.31
CA VAL A 754 -6.29 -45.30 -15.86
C VAL A 754 -5.60 -44.41 -16.88
N TYR A 755 -4.93 -43.36 -16.41
CA TYR A 755 -4.26 -42.36 -17.22
C TYR A 755 -2.74 -42.42 -16.99
N PRO A 756 -1.89 -42.33 -18.04
CA PRO A 756 -0.44 -42.44 -17.92
C PRO A 756 0.21 -41.41 -16.99
N ALA A 757 1.50 -41.59 -16.69
CA ALA A 757 2.23 -40.70 -15.80
C ALA A 757 2.27 -39.27 -16.35
N ILE A 758 1.94 -38.29 -15.51
CA ILE A 758 1.79 -36.89 -15.95
C ILE A 758 3.04 -36.04 -15.73
N THR A 759 4.16 -36.66 -15.38
CA THR A 759 5.42 -35.98 -15.00
C THR A 759 6.30 -35.61 -16.19
N GLY A 760 6.12 -36.24 -17.36
CA GLY A 760 6.85 -35.96 -18.60
C GLY A 760 5.96 -35.38 -19.70
N LEU A 761 6.57 -34.79 -20.76
CA LEU A 761 5.81 -34.22 -21.90
C LEU A 761 5.18 -35.29 -22.80
N VAL A 762 5.84 -36.44 -22.90
CA VAL A 762 5.52 -37.53 -23.82
C VAL A 762 4.60 -38.54 -23.09
N ASP A 763 3.89 -39.39 -23.83
CA ASP A 763 3.04 -40.49 -23.32
C ASP A 763 1.68 -40.12 -22.70
N HIS A 764 1.26 -38.84 -22.70
CA HIS A 764 -0.10 -38.49 -22.29
C HIS A 764 -0.73 -37.30 -23.04
N SER A 765 -2.05 -37.35 -23.24
CA SER A 765 -2.80 -36.37 -24.04
C SER A 765 -2.85 -34.94 -23.48
N PHE A 766 -2.78 -34.75 -22.15
CA PHE A 766 -2.69 -33.43 -21.54
C PHE A 766 -1.33 -32.76 -21.77
N GLY A 767 -0.24 -33.54 -21.89
CA GLY A 767 1.12 -33.04 -22.17
C GLY A 767 1.21 -32.62 -23.63
N ARG A 768 0.68 -33.45 -24.52
CA ARG A 768 0.49 -33.14 -25.94
C ARG A 768 -0.38 -31.91 -26.18
N ALA A 769 -1.52 -31.79 -25.47
CA ALA A 769 -2.41 -30.63 -25.60
C ALA A 769 -1.75 -29.30 -25.21
N ILE A 770 -0.70 -29.33 -24.38
CA ILE A 770 0.06 -28.13 -24.00
C ILE A 770 1.45 -28.07 -24.63
N GLU A 771 1.76 -28.93 -25.60
CA GLU A 771 3.07 -28.99 -26.25
C GLU A 771 3.46 -27.63 -26.83
N HIS A 772 2.49 -26.95 -27.47
CA HIS A 772 2.65 -25.59 -28.02
C HIS A 772 2.54 -24.46 -27.00
N VAL A 773 2.18 -24.78 -25.75
CA VAL A 773 2.18 -23.85 -24.62
C VAL A 773 3.55 -23.90 -23.94
N VAL A 774 4.19 -25.06 -23.89
CA VAL A 774 5.49 -25.25 -23.23
C VAL A 774 6.68 -25.10 -24.19
N SER A 775 6.46 -25.14 -25.49
CA SER A 775 7.47 -24.95 -26.54
C SER A 775 6.94 -24.00 -27.62
N PHE A 776 7.82 -23.19 -28.23
CA PHE A 776 7.41 -22.23 -29.26
C PHE A 776 6.80 -22.92 -30.48
N ASN A 777 5.64 -22.45 -30.92
CA ASN A 777 5.00 -22.84 -32.17
C ASN A 777 4.56 -21.57 -32.91
N ALA A 778 4.86 -21.50 -34.21
CA ALA A 778 4.59 -20.31 -35.00
C ALA A 778 3.09 -20.04 -35.17
N ASN A 779 2.26 -21.08 -35.25
CA ASN A 779 0.84 -20.99 -35.57
C ASN A 779 -0.02 -20.84 -34.32
N ASN A 780 0.20 -21.66 -33.29
CA ASN A 780 -0.58 -21.62 -32.06
C ASN A 780 -0.28 -20.38 -31.21
N LYS A 781 -1.33 -19.77 -30.67
CA LYS A 781 -1.29 -18.60 -29.80
C LYS A 781 -2.15 -18.88 -28.57
N PHE A 782 -1.73 -18.45 -27.40
CA PHE A 782 -2.45 -18.72 -26.16
C PHE A 782 -2.33 -17.61 -25.12
N ILE A 783 -3.26 -17.66 -24.17
CA ILE A 783 -3.15 -16.99 -22.88
C ILE A 783 -3.09 -18.03 -21.78
N ALA A 784 -2.08 -17.91 -20.93
CA ALA A 784 -1.94 -18.75 -19.75
C ALA A 784 -2.23 -17.92 -18.50
N TYR A 785 -3.09 -18.44 -17.62
CA TYR A 785 -3.55 -17.74 -16.44
C TYR A 785 -3.47 -18.61 -15.19
N SER A 786 -3.04 -18.03 -14.07
CA SER A 786 -2.90 -18.78 -12.81
C SER A 786 -2.72 -17.84 -11.63
N ASN A 787 -3.27 -18.20 -10.47
CA ASN A 787 -2.97 -17.50 -9.22
C ASN A 787 -1.61 -17.89 -8.60
N VAL A 788 -0.99 -18.95 -9.12
CA VAL A 788 0.37 -19.40 -8.78
C VAL A 788 1.06 -19.79 -10.08
N PRO A 789 1.46 -18.83 -10.93
CA PRO A 789 2.15 -19.15 -12.18
C PRO A 789 3.56 -19.71 -11.91
N PRO A 790 4.10 -20.52 -12.83
CA PRO A 790 5.47 -21.02 -12.73
C PRO A 790 6.49 -19.89 -12.72
N ASP A 791 7.58 -20.10 -11.99
CA ASP A 791 8.78 -19.25 -12.00
C ASP A 791 8.54 -17.76 -11.64
N LEU A 792 7.33 -17.44 -11.17
CA LEU A 792 6.90 -16.12 -10.73
C LEU A 792 6.66 -16.11 -9.20
N PRO A 793 7.30 -15.21 -8.44
CA PRO A 793 7.17 -15.18 -6.97
C PRO A 793 5.72 -14.88 -6.55
N LYS A 794 5.03 -15.83 -5.87
CA LYS A 794 3.56 -15.81 -5.56
C LYS A 794 2.92 -14.46 -5.80
N VAL A 795 2.51 -14.27 -7.05
CA VAL A 795 1.80 -13.06 -7.43
C VAL A 795 0.52 -13.05 -6.62
N LYS A 796 0.36 -11.97 -5.87
CA LYS A 796 -0.86 -11.80 -5.11
C LYS A 796 -1.95 -11.54 -6.20
N THR A 797 -2.88 -12.50 -6.38
CA THR A 797 -4.22 -12.30 -6.97
C THR A 797 -5.30 -12.84 -6.02
N LYS A 798 -6.50 -12.25 -6.03
CA LYS A 798 -7.64 -12.77 -5.27
C LYS A 798 -8.38 -13.89 -6.00
N SER A 799 -8.18 -14.03 -7.31
CA SER A 799 -8.68 -15.18 -8.08
C SER A 799 -7.92 -16.44 -7.71
N ASN A 800 -8.57 -17.60 -7.83
CA ASN A 800 -7.90 -18.90 -7.71
C ASN A 800 -7.84 -19.65 -9.04
N SER A 801 -8.48 -19.11 -10.08
CA SER A 801 -8.59 -19.68 -11.41
C SER A 801 -7.21 -19.91 -12.03
N LYS A 802 -7.03 -21.08 -12.66
CA LYS A 802 -5.83 -21.43 -13.43
C LYS A 802 -6.23 -22.19 -14.68
N GLY A 803 -5.47 -21.99 -15.76
CA GLY A 803 -5.74 -22.61 -17.04
C GLY A 803 -4.99 -21.99 -18.19
N VAL A 804 -5.30 -22.47 -19.39
CA VAL A 804 -4.77 -21.99 -20.66
C VAL A 804 -5.93 -21.91 -21.66
N LEU A 805 -6.05 -20.80 -22.37
CA LEU A 805 -6.95 -20.65 -23.52
C LEU A 805 -6.08 -20.43 -24.75
N MET A 806 -6.16 -21.32 -25.73
CA MET A 806 -5.29 -21.36 -26.91
C MET A 806 -6.10 -21.43 -28.20
N MET A 807 -5.52 -20.95 -29.30
CA MET A 807 -6.09 -20.89 -30.63
C MET A 807 -5.00 -21.00 -31.70
N ASP A 808 -5.34 -21.52 -32.87
CA ASP A 808 -4.55 -21.34 -34.09
C ASP A 808 -5.25 -20.29 -34.98
N PRO A 809 -4.74 -19.06 -35.10
CA PRO A 809 -5.34 -18.03 -35.96
C PRO A 809 -5.36 -18.36 -37.45
N GLY A 810 -4.56 -19.36 -37.88
CA GLY A 810 -4.48 -19.80 -39.27
C GLY A 810 -5.40 -20.96 -39.62
N ALA A 811 -6.10 -21.54 -38.64
CA ALA A 811 -6.98 -22.69 -38.83
C ALA A 811 -8.37 -22.43 -38.24
N THR A 812 -9.41 -22.65 -39.06
CA THR A 812 -10.80 -22.45 -38.66
C THR A 812 -11.18 -23.37 -37.49
N ASP A 813 -11.81 -22.81 -36.47
CA ASP A 813 -12.31 -23.50 -35.28
C ASP A 813 -11.26 -24.27 -34.46
N ALA A 814 -9.96 -24.02 -34.69
CA ALA A 814 -8.88 -24.64 -33.93
C ALA A 814 -8.63 -23.91 -32.59
N ALA A 815 -9.44 -24.17 -31.57
CA ALA A 815 -9.26 -23.60 -30.23
C ALA A 815 -9.51 -24.59 -29.08
N ALA A 816 -8.79 -24.40 -27.98
CA ALA A 816 -8.91 -25.24 -26.79
C ALA A 816 -8.83 -24.43 -25.49
N TRP A 817 -9.57 -24.90 -24.48
CA TRP A 817 -9.56 -24.32 -23.15
C TRP A 817 -9.29 -25.39 -22.09
N ILE A 818 -8.23 -25.16 -21.32
CA ILE A 818 -7.80 -26.00 -20.21
C ILE A 818 -8.04 -25.25 -18.90
N VAL A 819 -8.65 -25.92 -17.94
CA VAL A 819 -8.87 -25.44 -16.56
C VAL A 819 -8.26 -26.44 -15.60
N HIS A 820 -7.47 -25.99 -14.62
CA HIS A 820 -6.81 -26.90 -13.67
C HIS A 820 -6.63 -26.32 -12.27
N THR A 821 -6.27 -27.18 -11.31
CA THR A 821 -5.97 -26.76 -9.94
C THR A 821 -4.48 -26.69 -9.61
N VAL A 822 -3.61 -27.22 -10.48
CA VAL A 822 -2.15 -27.36 -10.28
C VAL A 822 -1.44 -25.99 -10.17
N PRO A 823 -0.87 -25.63 -9.00
CA PRO A 823 0.00 -24.46 -8.84
C PRO A 823 1.34 -24.66 -9.56
N GLY A 824 1.87 -23.62 -10.21
CA GLY A 824 3.18 -23.65 -10.87
C GLY A 824 3.18 -24.32 -12.26
N PHE A 825 2.02 -24.54 -12.86
CA PHE A 825 1.84 -25.22 -14.14
C PHE A 825 0.89 -24.42 -15.06
N PRO A 826 1.04 -24.49 -16.40
CA PRO A 826 2.21 -24.95 -17.15
C PRO A 826 3.31 -23.88 -17.31
N LYS A 827 4.55 -24.29 -17.60
CA LYS A 827 5.67 -23.38 -17.89
C LYS A 827 5.62 -22.86 -19.33
N ALA A 828 5.02 -21.68 -19.52
CA ALA A 828 4.87 -21.09 -20.84
C ALA A 828 6.22 -20.92 -21.56
N LEU A 829 6.37 -21.58 -22.71
CA LEU A 829 7.53 -21.59 -23.60
C LEU A 829 8.87 -21.99 -22.94
N ARG A 830 8.83 -22.79 -21.88
CA ARG A 830 10.02 -23.18 -21.08
C ARG A 830 10.10 -24.66 -20.76
N GLY A 831 9.56 -25.50 -21.64
CA GLY A 831 9.52 -26.94 -21.49
C GLY A 831 8.47 -27.44 -20.50
N TYR A 832 8.13 -28.72 -20.60
CA TYR A 832 7.16 -29.36 -19.74
C TYR A 832 7.79 -29.72 -18.39
N VAL A 833 7.19 -29.25 -17.31
CA VAL A 833 7.53 -29.69 -15.94
C VAL A 833 6.26 -29.74 -15.12
N PHE A 834 5.85 -30.94 -14.69
CA PHE A 834 4.85 -31.06 -13.64
C PHE A 834 5.50 -30.77 -12.28
N PRO A 835 5.01 -29.81 -11.49
CA PRO A 835 5.69 -29.39 -10.26
C PRO A 835 5.83 -30.56 -9.25
N PRO A 836 7.07 -30.93 -8.82
CA PRO A 836 7.28 -32.08 -7.94
C PRO A 836 6.53 -32.00 -6.60
N ALA A 837 6.39 -30.79 -6.05
CA ALA A 837 5.65 -30.55 -4.81
C ALA A 837 4.14 -30.84 -4.91
N GLU A 838 3.60 -30.86 -6.13
CA GLU A 838 2.18 -31.07 -6.39
C GLU A 838 1.87 -32.55 -6.73
N ILE A 839 2.88 -33.42 -6.81
CA ILE A 839 2.68 -34.88 -6.87
C ILE A 839 2.03 -35.39 -5.58
N GLN A 840 2.36 -34.78 -4.44
CA GLN A 840 1.84 -35.18 -3.12
C GLN A 840 0.38 -34.76 -2.87
N LYS A 841 -0.28 -34.08 -3.83
CA LYS A 841 -1.63 -33.56 -3.67
C LYS A 841 -2.59 -34.02 -4.78
N GLY A 842 -3.87 -33.97 -4.45
CA GLY A 842 -4.98 -34.22 -5.36
C GLY A 842 -5.24 -33.02 -6.28
N HIS A 843 -5.39 -33.25 -7.57
CA HIS A 843 -5.64 -32.21 -8.58
C HIS A 843 -6.70 -32.62 -9.61
N LEU A 844 -7.38 -31.62 -10.16
CA LEU A 844 -8.36 -31.76 -11.23
C LEU A 844 -7.91 -30.93 -12.44
N LEU A 845 -7.99 -31.52 -13.63
CA LEU A 845 -7.71 -30.87 -14.91
C LEU A 845 -8.87 -31.16 -15.89
N ILE A 846 -9.30 -30.15 -16.63
CA ILE A 846 -10.35 -30.23 -17.64
C ILE A 846 -9.78 -29.65 -18.93
N CYS A 847 -9.90 -30.36 -20.05
CA CYS A 847 -9.56 -29.91 -21.39
C CYS A 847 -10.80 -29.95 -22.27
N LEU A 848 -11.12 -28.84 -22.92
CA LEU A 848 -12.27 -28.69 -23.82
C LEU A 848 -11.77 -28.16 -25.17
N THR A 849 -12.14 -28.83 -26.25
CA THR A 849 -12.02 -28.26 -27.60
C THR A 849 -13.24 -27.37 -27.84
N ILE A 850 -13.02 -26.14 -28.26
CA ILE A 850 -14.06 -25.09 -28.36
C ILE A 850 -14.00 -24.45 -29.74
N LYS A 851 -15.15 -24.01 -30.24
CA LYS A 851 -15.16 -23.17 -31.44
C LYS A 851 -14.45 -21.85 -31.16
N GLU A 852 -13.82 -21.28 -32.19
CA GLU A 852 -13.07 -20.04 -32.06
C GLU A 852 -13.97 -18.87 -31.60
N SER A 853 -15.24 -18.90 -32.02
CA SER A 853 -16.30 -17.98 -31.57
C SER A 853 -16.55 -17.97 -30.05
N GLN A 854 -16.18 -19.03 -29.32
CA GLN A 854 -16.39 -19.14 -27.87
C GLN A 854 -15.30 -18.46 -27.04
N ILE A 855 -14.20 -18.03 -27.66
CA ILE A 855 -13.05 -17.41 -26.98
C ILE A 855 -13.43 -16.09 -26.29
N ASP A 856 -14.18 -15.21 -26.95
CA ASP A 856 -14.58 -13.92 -26.37
C ASP A 856 -15.62 -14.07 -25.23
N PRO A 857 -16.65 -14.94 -25.35
CA PRO A 857 -17.51 -15.34 -24.23
C PRO A 857 -16.72 -15.88 -23.02
N ILE A 858 -15.73 -16.76 -23.23
CA ILE A 858 -14.88 -17.27 -22.15
C ILE A 858 -14.07 -16.11 -21.54
N ALA A 859 -13.47 -15.25 -22.37
CA ALA A 859 -12.70 -14.11 -21.91
C ALA A 859 -13.56 -13.15 -21.04
N LYS A 860 -14.83 -12.93 -21.38
CA LYS A 860 -15.77 -12.14 -20.56
C LYS A 860 -15.94 -12.71 -19.15
N THR A 861 -15.98 -14.04 -19.01
CA THR A 861 -16.10 -14.70 -17.69
C THR A 861 -14.80 -14.62 -16.90
N LEU A 862 -13.65 -14.87 -17.56
CA LEU A 862 -12.33 -14.73 -16.97
C LEU A 862 -12.09 -13.30 -16.49
N ARG A 863 -12.50 -12.28 -17.26
CA ARG A 863 -12.43 -10.88 -16.84
C ARG A 863 -13.11 -10.67 -15.48
N ILE A 864 -14.32 -11.18 -15.30
CA ILE A 864 -15.06 -11.05 -14.03
C ILE A 864 -14.38 -11.84 -12.89
N ALA A 865 -13.81 -13.01 -13.21
CA ALA A 865 -13.05 -13.83 -12.26
C ALA A 865 -11.66 -13.25 -11.93
N THR A 866 -11.16 -12.29 -12.72
CA THR A 866 -9.88 -11.57 -12.54
C THR A 866 -8.66 -12.49 -12.30
N PRO A 867 -8.44 -13.56 -13.09
CA PRO A 867 -7.22 -14.35 -12.99
C PRO A 867 -6.02 -13.51 -13.43
N LEU A 868 -4.84 -13.90 -12.98
CA LEU A 868 -3.60 -13.32 -13.47
C LEU A 868 -3.21 -14.02 -14.77
N ILE A 869 -3.23 -13.28 -15.89
CA ILE A 869 -2.60 -13.69 -17.14
C ILE A 869 -1.08 -13.54 -16.97
N TYR A 870 -0.32 -14.61 -17.15
CA TYR A 870 1.14 -14.62 -16.99
C TYR A 870 1.89 -14.89 -18.30
N HIS A 871 1.17 -15.26 -19.35
CA HIS A 871 1.65 -15.33 -20.72
C HIS A 871 0.51 -14.98 -21.67
N SER A 872 0.81 -14.22 -22.71
CA SER A 872 -0.08 -13.96 -23.85
C SER A 872 0.78 -13.69 -25.07
N ASP A 873 0.52 -14.42 -26.15
CA ASP A 873 1.12 -14.18 -27.47
C ASP A 873 0.04 -14.02 -28.55
N ILE A 874 -1.20 -13.69 -28.15
CA ILE A 874 -2.32 -13.46 -29.09
C ILE A 874 -2.03 -12.21 -29.92
N PRO A 875 -2.05 -12.29 -31.28
CA PRO A 875 -1.82 -11.13 -32.13
C PRO A 875 -2.88 -10.05 -31.95
N ASP A 876 -2.50 -8.77 -32.14
CA ASP A 876 -3.43 -7.64 -32.04
C ASP A 876 -4.64 -7.78 -32.97
N THR A 877 -4.47 -8.38 -34.15
CA THR A 877 -5.59 -8.66 -35.08
C THR A 877 -6.66 -9.54 -34.46
N GLN A 878 -6.24 -10.56 -33.69
CA GLN A 878 -7.13 -11.47 -32.97
C GLN A 878 -7.69 -10.85 -31.68
N MET A 879 -6.96 -9.92 -31.06
CA MET A 879 -7.46 -9.18 -29.89
C MET A 879 -8.47 -8.09 -30.29
N ASN A 880 -8.26 -7.39 -31.40
CA ASN A 880 -9.13 -6.32 -31.86
C ASN A 880 -10.50 -6.83 -32.31
N SER A 881 -10.58 -8.05 -32.83
CA SER A 881 -11.85 -8.73 -33.15
C SER A 881 -12.58 -9.27 -31.90
N ARG A 882 -11.92 -9.30 -30.73
CA ARG A 882 -12.42 -9.91 -29.49
C ARG A 882 -12.27 -8.95 -28.31
N PRO A 883 -13.23 -8.03 -28.11
CA PRO A 883 -13.09 -6.94 -27.16
C PRO A 883 -12.97 -7.40 -25.71
N ASN A 884 -13.55 -8.55 -25.32
CA ASN A 884 -13.35 -9.09 -23.98
C ASN A 884 -12.01 -9.81 -23.85
N LEU A 885 -11.50 -10.45 -24.91
CA LEU A 885 -10.15 -10.99 -24.89
C LEU A 885 -9.09 -9.89 -24.75
N LYS A 886 -9.19 -8.84 -25.56
CA LYS A 886 -8.31 -7.67 -25.47
C LYS A 886 -8.28 -7.07 -24.07
N LYS A 887 -9.46 -6.79 -23.52
CA LYS A 887 -9.57 -6.22 -22.17
C LYS A 887 -9.10 -7.16 -21.06
N LEU A 888 -9.13 -8.47 -21.28
CA LEU A 888 -8.57 -9.46 -20.35
C LEU A 888 -7.04 -9.39 -20.34
N VAL A 889 -6.42 -9.35 -21.53
CA VAL A 889 -4.97 -9.27 -21.71
C VAL A 889 -4.42 -7.93 -21.24
N ASP A 890 -5.11 -6.83 -21.58
CA ASP A 890 -4.74 -5.45 -21.19
C ASP A 890 -4.93 -5.18 -19.68
N GLY A 891 -5.52 -6.12 -18.94
CA GLY A 891 -5.71 -6.02 -17.48
C GLY A 891 -6.73 -4.95 -17.07
N GLU A 892 -7.68 -4.62 -17.93
CA GLU A 892 -8.70 -3.60 -17.65
C GLU A 892 -9.63 -4.03 -16.50
N SER A 893 -9.54 -3.33 -15.37
CA SER A 893 -10.24 -3.67 -14.12
C SER A 893 -11.51 -2.86 -13.85
N ARG A 894 -11.95 -2.01 -14.79
CA ARG A 894 -13.19 -1.21 -14.66
C ARG A 894 -14.42 -2.06 -14.99
N PHE A 895 -15.02 -2.65 -13.96
CA PHE A 895 -16.35 -3.26 -14.06
C PHE A 895 -17.44 -2.27 -13.66
N VAL A 896 -18.28 -1.90 -14.62
CA VAL A 896 -19.62 -1.35 -14.40
C VAL A 896 -20.56 -2.53 -14.13
N PRO A 897 -21.58 -2.42 -13.25
CA PRO A 897 -22.55 -3.49 -13.04
C PRO A 897 -23.12 -4.04 -14.36
N PRO A 898 -23.38 -5.35 -14.49
CA PRO A 898 -23.45 -6.35 -13.41
C PRO A 898 -22.10 -6.96 -12.98
N LEU A 899 -21.94 -7.19 -11.67
CA LEU A 899 -20.71 -7.72 -11.04
C LEU A 899 -20.68 -9.26 -10.98
N THR A 900 -21.60 -9.92 -11.69
CA THR A 900 -21.71 -11.37 -11.88
C THR A 900 -22.09 -11.64 -13.32
N VAL A 901 -21.58 -12.72 -13.90
CA VAL A 901 -21.90 -13.14 -15.27
C VAL A 901 -22.19 -14.64 -15.31
N SER A 902 -23.11 -15.04 -16.19
CA SER A 902 -23.38 -16.41 -16.58
C SER A 902 -23.24 -16.48 -18.09
N GLN A 903 -22.40 -17.39 -18.58
CA GLN A 903 -22.17 -17.57 -20.01
C GLN A 903 -22.29 -19.04 -20.37
N GLU A 904 -23.08 -19.35 -21.38
CA GLU A 904 -23.13 -20.70 -21.96
C GLU A 904 -22.22 -20.74 -23.19
N ILE A 905 -21.49 -21.84 -23.35
CA ILE A 905 -20.65 -22.18 -24.49
C ILE A 905 -20.91 -23.65 -24.88
N SER A 906 -20.60 -23.98 -26.13
CA SER A 906 -20.65 -25.37 -26.63
C SER A 906 -19.27 -25.83 -27.10
N THR A 907 -18.91 -27.08 -26.82
CA THR A 907 -17.67 -27.67 -27.35
C THR A 907 -17.78 -27.95 -28.84
N GLU A 908 -16.64 -27.96 -29.53
CA GLU A 908 -16.55 -28.32 -30.93
C GLU A 908 -16.75 -29.84 -31.09
N SER A 909 -17.96 -30.28 -31.42
CA SER A 909 -18.31 -31.68 -31.75
C SER A 909 -19.73 -31.74 -32.34
N ALA A 910 -20.06 -32.79 -33.08
CA ALA A 910 -21.37 -32.95 -33.73
C ALA A 910 -22.59 -32.88 -32.78
N GLN A 911 -22.41 -33.24 -31.50
CA GLN A 911 -23.46 -33.19 -30.46
C GLN A 911 -23.24 -32.08 -29.41
N GLY A 912 -22.15 -31.29 -29.54
CA GLY A 912 -21.77 -30.14 -28.69
C GLY A 912 -22.13 -30.20 -27.20
N LEU A 913 -21.14 -30.47 -26.32
CA LEU A 913 -21.38 -30.41 -24.87
C LEU A 913 -21.74 -29.00 -24.43
N LYS A 914 -22.83 -28.87 -23.68
CA LYS A 914 -23.24 -27.59 -23.08
C LYS A 914 -22.43 -27.35 -21.81
N VAL A 915 -21.68 -26.24 -21.81
CA VAL A 915 -20.87 -25.80 -20.67
C VAL A 915 -21.33 -24.41 -20.25
N THR A 916 -21.72 -24.26 -18.99
CA THR A 916 -22.11 -22.97 -18.41
C THR A 916 -21.03 -22.50 -17.44
N ILE A 917 -20.53 -21.28 -17.66
CA ILE A 917 -19.53 -20.64 -16.82
C ILE A 917 -20.20 -19.56 -15.97
N TYR A 918 -20.11 -19.70 -14.66
CA TYR A 918 -20.56 -18.71 -13.71
C TYR A 918 -19.35 -17.98 -13.14
N SER A 919 -19.32 -16.65 -13.20
CA SER A 919 -18.25 -15.85 -12.62
C SER A 919 -18.79 -14.69 -11.78
N LYS A 920 -18.12 -14.41 -10.67
CA LYS A 920 -18.42 -13.25 -9.83
C LYS A 920 -17.16 -12.43 -9.57
N GLY A 921 -17.31 -11.11 -9.59
CA GLY A 921 -16.27 -10.19 -9.19
C GLY A 921 -16.24 -9.98 -7.68
N GLU A 922 -15.12 -9.48 -7.16
CA GLU A 922 -14.93 -9.20 -5.72
C GLU A 922 -15.96 -8.21 -5.15
N LYS A 923 -16.45 -7.28 -5.98
CA LYS A 923 -17.40 -6.24 -5.56
C LYS A 923 -18.85 -6.75 -5.45
N SER A 924 -19.17 -7.93 -6.00
CA SER A 924 -20.53 -8.49 -6.00
C SER A 924 -21.05 -8.81 -4.60
N ARG A 925 -20.14 -9.17 -3.68
CA ARG A 925 -20.45 -9.67 -2.32
C ARG A 925 -21.36 -10.91 -2.29
N TYR A 926 -21.59 -11.55 -3.44
CA TYR A 926 -22.37 -12.78 -3.51
C TYR A 926 -21.49 -13.98 -3.14
N GLU A 927 -22.08 -14.92 -2.42
CA GLU A 927 -21.47 -16.19 -2.09
C GLU A 927 -21.70 -17.14 -3.27
N MET A 928 -20.62 -17.66 -3.85
CA MET A 928 -20.62 -18.48 -5.07
C MET A 928 -21.56 -19.70 -5.02
N TYR A 929 -21.59 -20.47 -3.93
CA TYR A 929 -22.33 -21.73 -3.90
C TYR A 929 -23.83 -21.52 -3.74
N LYS A 930 -24.26 -20.85 -2.67
CA LYS A 930 -25.66 -20.59 -2.30
C LYS A 930 -26.30 -19.48 -3.13
N ARG A 931 -25.64 -18.34 -3.32
CA ARG A 931 -26.28 -17.18 -3.96
C ARG A 931 -26.21 -17.21 -5.48
N ILE A 932 -25.28 -17.97 -6.05
CA ILE A 932 -25.14 -18.15 -7.50
C ILE A 932 -25.53 -19.58 -7.87
N LEU A 933 -24.73 -20.60 -7.53
CA LEU A 933 -24.92 -21.95 -8.05
C LEU A 933 -26.25 -22.61 -7.64
N VAL A 934 -26.63 -22.60 -6.36
CA VAL A 934 -27.94 -23.15 -5.90
C VAL A 934 -29.13 -22.39 -6.52
N LYS A 935 -28.99 -21.08 -6.73
CA LYS A 935 -30.05 -20.28 -7.36
C LYS A 935 -30.18 -20.57 -8.85
N GLN A 936 -29.05 -20.68 -9.56
CA GLN A 936 -29.01 -20.87 -11.01
C GLN A 936 -29.36 -22.31 -11.40
N LEU A 937 -28.79 -23.30 -10.69
CA LEU A 937 -29.07 -24.71 -10.92
C LEU A 937 -30.44 -25.16 -10.39
N LYS A 938 -31.07 -24.34 -9.54
CA LYS A 938 -32.38 -24.61 -8.91
C LYS A 938 -32.50 -25.97 -8.20
N SER A 939 -31.37 -26.59 -7.85
CA SER A 939 -31.27 -27.94 -7.29
C SER A 939 -30.40 -27.97 -6.03
N THR A 940 -30.55 -29.02 -5.21
CA THR A 940 -29.62 -29.31 -4.11
C THR A 940 -28.28 -29.72 -4.70
N ILE A 941 -27.18 -29.21 -4.14
CA ILE A 941 -25.82 -29.51 -4.58
C ILE A 941 -25.06 -30.33 -3.53
N LYS A 942 -24.29 -31.33 -3.97
CA LYS A 942 -23.30 -32.06 -3.16
C LYS A 942 -21.92 -31.48 -3.44
N VAL A 943 -21.21 -31.02 -2.41
CA VAL A 943 -19.98 -30.22 -2.57
C VAL A 943 -18.74 -30.88 -1.96
N TRP A 944 -17.72 -31.09 -2.79
CA TRP A 944 -16.35 -31.49 -2.41
C TRP A 944 -15.44 -30.28 -2.42
N THR A 945 -14.93 -29.90 -1.24
CA THR A 945 -14.11 -28.69 -1.03
C THR A 945 -13.61 -28.65 0.40
N THR A 946 -12.46 -28.00 0.63
CA THR A 946 -12.08 -27.53 1.97
C THR A 946 -13.11 -26.55 2.51
N ARG A 947 -13.22 -26.46 3.85
CA ARG A 947 -14.28 -25.71 4.53
C ARG A 947 -13.70 -24.90 5.68
N ASP A 948 -14.34 -23.77 6.00
CA ASP A 948 -14.15 -23.11 7.27
C ASP A 948 -15.19 -23.57 8.30
N ASN A 949 -14.96 -23.30 9.58
CA ASN A 949 -15.91 -23.65 10.64
C ASN A 949 -17.14 -22.73 10.69
N ILE A 950 -17.31 -21.85 9.68
CA ILE A 950 -18.32 -20.79 9.68
C ILE A 950 -19.48 -21.14 8.74
N LEU A 951 -19.18 -21.59 7.52
CA LEU A 951 -20.19 -22.01 6.56
C LEU A 951 -20.56 -23.48 6.78
N LYS A 952 -21.78 -23.70 7.27
CA LYS A 952 -22.35 -25.05 7.48
C LYS A 952 -23.15 -25.51 6.27
N SER A 953 -23.51 -26.79 6.25
CA SER A 953 -24.57 -27.30 5.38
C SER A 953 -25.87 -26.52 5.61
N ASP A 954 -26.65 -26.37 4.56
CA ASP A 954 -27.89 -25.59 4.60
C ASP A 954 -29.04 -26.44 4.11
N CYS A 955 -29.99 -26.73 5.00
CA CYS A 955 -31.19 -27.53 4.74
C CYS A 955 -32.49 -26.70 4.80
N ARG A 956 -32.38 -25.37 4.73
CA ARG A 956 -33.51 -24.44 4.98
C ARG A 956 -34.59 -24.42 3.91
N LYS A 957 -34.31 -24.88 2.68
CA LYS A 957 -35.28 -24.87 1.57
C LYS A 957 -35.36 -26.25 0.93
N VAL A 958 -36.53 -26.88 0.98
CA VAL A 958 -36.77 -28.17 0.33
C VAL A 958 -36.36 -28.09 -1.15
N GLY A 959 -35.55 -29.04 -1.61
CA GLY A 959 -35.05 -29.11 -2.99
C GLY A 959 -33.92 -28.14 -3.38
N ARG A 960 -33.49 -27.20 -2.52
CA ARG A 960 -32.42 -26.22 -2.83
C ARG A 960 -31.43 -26.04 -1.67
N ASN A 961 -30.70 -27.12 -1.40
CA ASN A 961 -29.81 -27.22 -0.23
C ASN A 961 -28.32 -27.33 -0.62
N ILE A 962 -27.45 -27.15 0.38
CA ILE A 962 -26.02 -27.44 0.24
C ILE A 962 -25.68 -28.64 1.13
N LYS A 963 -25.37 -29.76 0.48
CA LYS A 963 -24.91 -31.00 1.10
C LYS A 963 -23.39 -31.10 0.97
N LEU A 964 -22.76 -31.48 2.06
CA LEU A 964 -21.32 -31.46 2.20
C LEU A 964 -20.77 -32.89 2.15
N ILE A 965 -19.97 -33.22 1.12
CA ILE A 965 -19.36 -34.55 0.97
C ILE A 965 -18.35 -34.79 2.12
N THR A 966 -18.30 -35.99 2.65
CA THR A 966 -17.44 -36.37 3.78
C THR A 966 -16.16 -37.02 3.28
N SER A 967 -15.01 -36.60 3.82
CA SER A 967 -13.70 -37.21 3.58
C SER A 967 -13.62 -38.61 4.24
N PRO A 968 -12.94 -39.61 3.62
CA PRO A 968 -12.33 -39.60 2.29
C PRO A 968 -13.30 -39.99 1.16
N ILE A 969 -12.95 -39.62 -0.07
CA ILE A 969 -13.52 -40.18 -1.32
C ILE A 969 -12.54 -41.19 -1.94
N SER A 970 -13.02 -42.03 -2.84
CA SER A 970 -12.18 -42.92 -3.66
C SER A 970 -12.53 -42.75 -5.13
N VAL A 971 -11.54 -42.46 -5.96
CA VAL A 971 -11.67 -42.31 -7.41
C VAL A 971 -11.06 -43.54 -8.07
N ASN A 972 -11.90 -44.52 -8.40
CA ASN A 972 -11.51 -45.78 -9.03
C ASN A 972 -10.34 -46.49 -8.30
N GLY A 973 -10.48 -46.66 -6.99
CA GLY A 973 -9.48 -47.27 -6.10
C GLY A 973 -8.57 -46.27 -5.39
N ASP A 974 -8.35 -45.09 -5.97
CA ASP A 974 -7.41 -44.12 -5.41
C ASP A 974 -8.08 -43.25 -4.34
N ALA A 975 -7.61 -43.31 -3.10
CA ALA A 975 -8.18 -42.55 -1.99
C ALA A 975 -7.75 -41.08 -2.01
N SER A 976 -8.67 -40.18 -1.63
CA SER A 976 -8.42 -38.74 -1.54
C SER A 976 -9.13 -38.14 -0.32
N THR A 977 -8.41 -37.30 0.42
CA THR A 977 -8.90 -36.61 1.62
C THR A 977 -8.95 -35.10 1.40
N LEU A 978 -9.81 -34.41 2.15
CA LEU A 978 -9.91 -32.94 2.07
C LEU A 978 -8.61 -32.21 2.43
N GLU A 979 -7.74 -32.83 3.21
CA GLU A 979 -6.46 -32.26 3.65
C GLU A 979 -5.40 -32.32 2.55
N ASN A 980 -5.44 -33.35 1.69
CA ASN A 980 -4.43 -33.61 0.68
C ASN A 980 -4.92 -33.34 -0.75
N ASP A 981 -6.18 -32.92 -0.92
CA ASP A 981 -6.78 -32.60 -2.21
C ASP A 981 -7.11 -31.11 -2.33
N VAL A 982 -6.59 -30.48 -3.39
CA VAL A 982 -6.86 -29.07 -3.70
C VAL A 982 -7.86 -28.88 -4.84
N SER A 983 -8.57 -29.92 -5.23
CA SER A 983 -9.74 -29.84 -6.12
C SER A 983 -10.97 -29.30 -5.39
N GLN A 984 -11.80 -28.55 -6.11
CA GLN A 984 -13.12 -28.15 -5.63
C GLN A 984 -14.14 -28.40 -6.73
N TRP A 985 -15.16 -29.19 -6.42
CA TRP A 985 -16.21 -29.54 -7.39
C TRP A 985 -17.54 -29.82 -6.70
N LEU A 986 -18.61 -29.81 -7.49
CA LEU A 986 -19.95 -30.18 -7.03
C LEU A 986 -20.74 -30.92 -8.10
N VAL A 987 -21.79 -31.60 -7.65
CA VAL A 987 -22.82 -32.22 -8.50
C VAL A 987 -24.23 -31.87 -8.01
N SER A 988 -25.20 -31.79 -8.90
CA SER A 988 -26.62 -31.52 -8.56
C SER A 988 -27.39 -32.81 -8.23
N GLU A 989 -28.26 -32.83 -7.21
CA GLU A 989 -29.03 -34.04 -6.87
C GLU A 989 -30.14 -34.37 -7.88
N ALA A 990 -30.80 -33.36 -8.44
CA ALA A 990 -31.93 -33.53 -9.36
C ALA A 990 -31.57 -33.14 -10.81
N GLY A 991 -30.31 -33.27 -11.22
CA GLY A 991 -29.87 -32.89 -12.57
C GLY A 991 -28.51 -33.44 -12.98
N ASN A 992 -28.16 -33.30 -14.27
CA ASN A 992 -26.98 -33.88 -14.91
C ASN A 992 -25.74 -32.95 -14.88
N LYS A 993 -25.66 -32.06 -13.87
CA LYS A 993 -24.65 -31.01 -13.81
C LYS A 993 -23.49 -31.42 -12.91
N PHE A 994 -22.29 -31.38 -13.48
CA PHE A 994 -21.02 -31.40 -12.76
C PHE A 994 -20.38 -30.00 -12.85
N CYS A 995 -19.86 -29.45 -11.75
CA CYS A 995 -19.16 -28.17 -11.79
C CYS A 995 -17.80 -28.23 -11.11
N ALA A 996 -16.75 -27.76 -11.79
CA ALA A 996 -15.44 -27.45 -11.20
C ALA A 996 -15.41 -25.98 -10.76
N ILE A 997 -14.89 -25.71 -9.56
CA ILE A 997 -14.93 -24.39 -8.93
C ILE A 997 -13.51 -24.01 -8.51
N ASP A 998 -13.13 -22.74 -8.68
CA ASP A 998 -11.77 -22.31 -8.32
C ASP A 998 -11.61 -21.93 -6.83
N LYS A 999 -12.71 -21.67 -6.14
CA LYS A 999 -12.74 -21.20 -4.75
C LYS A 999 -13.32 -22.26 -3.82
N PRO A 1000 -12.75 -22.41 -2.61
CA PRO A 1000 -13.32 -23.29 -1.60
C PRO A 1000 -14.56 -22.68 -0.92
N TYR A 1001 -15.36 -23.54 -0.28
CA TYR A 1001 -16.55 -23.15 0.51
C TYR A 1001 -16.17 -22.53 1.87
N HIS A 1002 -15.56 -21.35 1.82
CA HIS A 1002 -15.17 -20.53 2.98
C HIS A 1002 -15.92 -19.20 2.98
N LYS A 1003 -16.25 -18.60 4.12
CA LYS A 1003 -16.93 -17.29 4.20
C LYS A 1003 -16.17 -16.16 3.49
N SER A 1004 -14.84 -16.24 3.43
CA SER A 1004 -14.00 -15.26 2.72
C SER A 1004 -14.32 -15.16 1.23
N GLN A 1005 -14.81 -16.24 0.61
CA GLN A 1005 -15.08 -16.27 -0.82
C GLN A 1005 -16.11 -15.20 -1.24
N ALA A 1006 -17.04 -14.80 -0.35
CA ALA A 1006 -18.08 -13.84 -0.69
C ALA A 1006 -17.51 -12.49 -1.15
N ILE A 1007 -16.33 -12.11 -0.67
CA ILE A 1007 -15.62 -10.85 -1.01
C ILE A 1007 -14.41 -11.08 -1.94
N GLU A 1008 -14.28 -12.27 -2.51
CA GLU A 1008 -13.26 -12.65 -3.49
C GLU A 1008 -13.93 -12.92 -4.84
N PRO A 1009 -13.22 -12.80 -5.97
CA PRO A 1009 -13.74 -13.29 -7.23
C PRO A 1009 -13.75 -14.82 -7.23
N ALA A 1010 -14.69 -15.42 -7.97
CA ALA A 1010 -14.82 -16.86 -8.10
C ALA A 1010 -15.37 -17.22 -9.49
N MET A 1011 -14.98 -18.40 -9.99
CA MET A 1011 -15.44 -18.99 -11.24
C MET A 1011 -15.86 -20.44 -11.01
N ALA A 1012 -16.95 -20.84 -11.67
CA ALA A 1012 -17.38 -22.23 -11.76
C ALA A 1012 -17.65 -22.59 -13.22
N VAL A 1013 -17.10 -23.71 -13.66
CA VAL A 1013 -17.32 -24.30 -15.00
C VAL A 1013 -18.22 -25.51 -14.81
N CYS A 1014 -19.47 -25.42 -15.27
CA CYS A 1014 -20.49 -26.44 -15.12
C CYS A 1014 -20.74 -27.14 -16.45
N ILE A 1015 -20.56 -28.46 -16.50
CA ILE A 1015 -20.77 -29.32 -17.67
C ILE A 1015 -22.10 -30.06 -17.48
N ASP A 1016 -22.93 -30.06 -18.52
CA ASP A 1016 -24.17 -30.83 -18.60
C ASP A 1016 -23.94 -32.13 -19.36
N ASP A 1017 -23.56 -33.18 -18.63
CA ASP A 1017 -23.25 -34.49 -19.21
C ASP A 1017 -23.58 -35.56 -18.16
N THR A 1018 -24.52 -36.44 -18.50
CA THR A 1018 -25.02 -37.50 -17.63
C THR A 1018 -23.92 -38.47 -17.20
N THR A 1019 -23.00 -38.80 -18.10
CA THR A 1019 -21.90 -39.74 -17.84
C THR A 1019 -20.92 -39.13 -16.84
N ILE A 1020 -20.49 -37.88 -17.05
CA ILE A 1020 -19.60 -37.17 -16.12
C ILE A 1020 -20.28 -36.99 -14.76
N PHE A 1021 -21.53 -36.53 -14.75
CA PHE A 1021 -22.31 -36.37 -13.53
C PHE A 1021 -22.39 -37.66 -12.72
N THR A 1022 -22.74 -38.78 -13.37
CA THR A 1022 -22.90 -40.09 -12.72
C THR A 1022 -21.62 -40.49 -12.00
N ARG A 1023 -20.45 -40.35 -12.64
CA ARG A 1023 -19.16 -40.74 -12.05
C ARG A 1023 -18.74 -39.88 -10.87
N PHE A 1024 -19.01 -38.57 -10.90
CA PHE A 1024 -18.75 -37.72 -9.74
C PHE A 1024 -19.80 -37.91 -8.64
N ASN A 1025 -21.02 -38.29 -8.98
CA ASN A 1025 -22.07 -38.57 -8.00
C ASN A 1025 -21.85 -39.89 -7.25
N GLU A 1026 -21.32 -40.93 -7.93
CA GLU A 1026 -20.93 -42.21 -7.31
C GLU A 1026 -19.88 -42.01 -6.20
N ILE A 1027 -18.84 -41.21 -6.47
CA ILE A 1027 -17.81 -40.93 -5.47
C ILE A 1027 -18.27 -39.95 -4.37
N ALA A 1028 -19.43 -39.29 -4.54
CA ALA A 1028 -20.03 -38.34 -3.60
C ALA A 1028 -21.01 -38.98 -2.59
N PHE A 1029 -20.91 -40.29 -2.33
CA PHE A 1029 -21.93 -41.04 -1.57
C PHE A 1029 -21.98 -40.71 -0.05
N LYS A 1030 -20.86 -40.35 0.59
CA LYS A 1030 -20.83 -40.00 2.02
C LYS A 1030 -21.13 -38.51 2.21
N ILE A 1031 -22.23 -38.16 2.89
CA ILE A 1031 -22.67 -36.76 3.08
C ILE A 1031 -22.84 -36.43 4.57
N LYS A 1032 -22.35 -35.26 5.00
CA LYS A 1032 -22.57 -34.70 6.33
C LYS A 1032 -23.88 -33.90 6.37
N ILE A 1033 -24.88 -34.42 7.07
CA ILE A 1033 -26.17 -33.75 7.33
C ILE A 1033 -26.08 -33.03 8.69
N PRO A 1034 -26.57 -31.77 8.82
CA PRO A 1034 -26.60 -31.11 10.12
C PRO A 1034 -27.67 -31.77 11.01
N LEU A 1035 -27.28 -32.20 12.21
CA LEU A 1035 -28.22 -32.55 13.29
C LEU A 1035 -29.06 -31.30 13.60
N TYR A 1036 -30.36 -31.34 13.35
CA TYR A 1036 -31.28 -30.29 13.76
C TYR A 1036 -31.47 -30.36 15.27
N ASN A 1037 -31.25 -29.24 15.97
CA ASN A 1037 -31.82 -29.06 17.31
C ASN A 1037 -33.34 -29.03 17.17
N PHE A 1038 -34.02 -30.09 17.61
CA PHE A 1038 -35.48 -30.20 17.60
C PHE A 1038 -36.19 -29.15 18.48
N ASN A 1039 -35.46 -28.38 19.29
CA ASN A 1039 -36.00 -27.39 20.23
C ASN A 1039 -36.52 -26.07 19.60
N LYS A 1040 -36.66 -25.98 18.28
CA LYS A 1040 -37.21 -24.77 17.59
C LYS A 1040 -38.25 -25.07 16.51
N ILE A 1041 -39.03 -26.13 16.68
CA ILE A 1041 -40.25 -26.33 15.89
C ILE A 1041 -41.45 -25.93 16.76
N LYS A 1042 -41.92 -24.69 16.62
CA LYS A 1042 -43.25 -24.29 17.09
C LYS A 1042 -44.19 -24.47 15.89
N HIS A 1043 -45.15 -25.39 16.03
CA HIS A 1043 -46.16 -25.84 15.06
C HIS A 1043 -45.76 -27.00 14.14
N PHE A 1044 -46.29 -28.18 14.49
CA PHE A 1044 -46.65 -29.23 13.55
C PHE A 1044 -48.16 -29.19 13.37
N PRO A 1045 -48.70 -29.01 12.14
CA PRO A 1045 -50.08 -29.37 11.86
C PRO A 1045 -50.18 -30.90 11.82
N SER A 1046 -51.06 -31.45 12.64
CA SER A 1046 -51.47 -32.84 12.64
C SER A 1046 -52.05 -33.25 11.27
N ASN A 1047 -51.60 -34.39 10.73
CA ASN A 1047 -52.29 -35.33 9.83
C ASN A 1047 -51.40 -35.91 8.73
N ASN A 1048 -50.24 -36.47 9.07
CA ASN A 1048 -49.52 -37.33 8.12
C ASN A 1048 -48.93 -38.55 8.83
N LYS A 1049 -49.70 -39.65 8.86
CA LYS A 1049 -49.30 -40.96 9.41
C LYS A 1049 -48.03 -41.50 8.71
N GLU A 1050 -47.77 -41.10 7.47
CA GLU A 1050 -46.57 -41.43 6.69
C GLU A 1050 -45.27 -40.89 7.30
N LEU A 1051 -45.27 -39.70 7.89
CA LEU A 1051 -44.05 -39.09 8.44
C LEU A 1051 -43.63 -39.74 9.77
N LEU A 1052 -44.62 -40.23 10.55
CA LEU A 1052 -44.36 -40.97 11.79
C LEU A 1052 -43.79 -42.35 11.49
N LEU A 1053 -44.30 -43.04 10.46
CA LEU A 1053 -43.73 -44.31 9.98
C LEU A 1053 -42.30 -44.13 9.43
N PHE A 1054 -42.03 -43.01 8.75
CA PHE A 1054 -40.69 -42.72 8.22
C PHE A 1054 -39.66 -42.48 9.34
N LEU A 1055 -40.06 -41.79 10.41
CA LEU A 1055 -39.21 -41.56 11.58
C LEU A 1055 -39.00 -42.85 12.42
N LEU A 1056 -40.04 -43.68 12.57
CA LEU A 1056 -39.93 -44.99 13.21
C LEU A 1056 -38.99 -45.94 12.42
N ARG A 1057 -39.05 -45.95 11.09
CA ARG A 1057 -38.15 -46.75 10.23
C ARG A 1057 -36.69 -46.30 10.29
N LEU A 1058 -36.43 -44.99 10.43
CA LEU A 1058 -35.08 -44.45 10.63
C LEU A 1058 -34.51 -44.81 12.01
N CYS A 1059 -35.34 -44.82 13.05
CA CYS A 1059 -34.93 -45.22 14.40
C CYS A 1059 -34.68 -46.74 14.48
N HIS A 1060 -35.52 -47.55 13.82
CA HIS A 1060 -35.41 -49.01 13.86
C HIS A 1060 -34.17 -49.54 13.12
N ARG A 1061 -33.74 -48.89 12.03
CA ARG A 1061 -32.49 -49.24 11.30
C ARG A 1061 -31.20 -48.89 12.06
N SER A 1062 -31.25 -47.97 13.02
CA SER A 1062 -30.08 -47.62 13.85
C SER A 1062 -29.90 -48.56 15.05
N LEU A 1063 -30.97 -49.19 15.53
CA LEU A 1063 -30.95 -50.03 16.74
C LEU A 1063 -30.71 -51.53 16.47
N LEU A 1064 -30.83 -52.00 15.23
CA LEU A 1064 -30.57 -53.40 14.84
C LEU A 1064 -29.09 -53.73 14.56
N ARG A 1065 -28.15 -52.79 14.74
CA ARG A 1065 -26.70 -53.01 14.48
C ARG A 1065 -25.82 -53.20 15.72
N ARG A 1066 -26.40 -53.32 16.91
CA ARG A 1066 -25.68 -53.77 18.12
C ARG A 1066 -26.53 -54.81 18.83
N GLY A 1067 -26.16 -56.07 18.68
CA GLY A 1067 -26.79 -57.17 19.39
C GLY A 1067 -26.59 -57.06 20.91
N LYS A 1068 -27.59 -57.59 21.64
CA LYS A 1068 -27.72 -57.70 23.11
C LYS A 1068 -28.13 -56.41 23.83
N ILE A 1069 -29.39 -56.32 24.21
CA ILE A 1069 -29.89 -56.33 25.61
C ILE A 1069 -31.43 -56.31 25.59
N SER A 1070 -32.00 -57.07 26.54
CA SER A 1070 -33.40 -57.41 26.71
C SER A 1070 -34.00 -56.68 27.92
N VAL A 1071 -35.30 -56.31 27.84
CA VAL A 1071 -36.25 -56.10 28.98
C VAL A 1071 -36.05 -54.79 29.79
N ARG A 1072 -37.02 -54.02 30.31
CA ARG A 1072 -38.48 -54.11 30.59
C ARG A 1072 -39.10 -52.69 30.55
N HIS A 1073 -40.43 -52.61 30.38
CA HIS A 1073 -41.25 -51.40 30.49
C HIS A 1073 -41.11 -50.69 31.86
N ASN A 1074 -41.27 -49.37 31.88
CA ASN A 1074 -41.22 -48.44 33.03
C ASN A 1074 -39.83 -47.94 33.48
N GLN A 1075 -39.15 -47.17 32.63
CA GLN A 1075 -38.40 -45.96 33.05
C GLN A 1075 -37.98 -45.11 31.83
N THR A 1076 -38.93 -44.41 31.20
CA THR A 1076 -38.64 -43.50 30.07
C THR A 1076 -39.13 -42.09 30.38
N LYS A 1077 -38.65 -41.49 31.47
CA LYS A 1077 -38.85 -40.05 31.73
C LYS A 1077 -37.62 -39.29 32.26
N ARG A 1078 -36.43 -39.91 32.32
CA ARG A 1078 -35.23 -39.25 32.90
C ARG A 1078 -33.96 -39.25 32.04
N LEU A 1079 -34.06 -39.48 30.72
CA LEU A 1079 -32.91 -39.43 29.79
C LEU A 1079 -33.22 -38.60 28.53
N PHE A 1080 -33.94 -37.48 28.69
CA PHE A 1080 -34.19 -36.52 27.60
C PHE A 1080 -33.59 -35.13 27.84
N PHE A 1081 -32.72 -35.00 28.85
CA PHE A 1081 -31.87 -33.83 29.04
C PHE A 1081 -30.44 -34.28 29.33
N GLU A 1082 -29.74 -34.74 28.28
CA GLU A 1082 -28.30 -34.52 28.06
C GLU A 1082 -28.01 -34.57 26.56
#